data_AF-A9MN02-F1
#
_entry.id   AF-A9MN02-F1
#
_cell.length_a   1.000
_cell.length_b   1.000
_cell.length_c   1.000
_cell.angle_alpha   90.00
_cell.angle_beta   90.00
_cell.angle_gamma   90.00
#
_symmetry.space_group_name_H-M   'P 1'
#
loop_
_entity.id
_entity.type
_entity.pdbx_description
1 polymer ?
#
loop_
_entity_poly.entity_id
_entity_poly.type
_entity_poly.pdbx_seq_one_letter_code
_entity_poly.pdbx_strand_id
1 'polypeptide(L)'
;MAGVQRYYTSVEDLQAGHVTGKLEKDTVVTLSDTIVTRSSDKRQFTEVTITSETKNAAGNTLAAGTKVWTVSDQGSLKVAASAPVPSWWTKCSPAYTNQSESVVNCTSRTNWAYYLSSDDVLQYKNAGSLVADFPLSYEPDNTAQQVIRPGKNAGDAERTFSLVTLGRDKDKLKKDDRVWVVSDGDSLTPVAPAASSSEPVFNGVYVPPTPVPVSAGDSLGHLGFYQLPEENGKRSRYQVHIECLSMDDMEKFITNPGRVGEDTPVYLTWQADAPLFEKGEQGMVAGSRKTKISGIVTLAKVPGVDAAGTALSDNKDAAYFQIRQEGGWLPTASVQKVSQYALGELGFATLDKAPASFDLIDGINQPNNVVKGILEQLYKAAQEETRTTHALNKYNYKRLLELIDSNQDGYYSEQEYRQAIHNVSYRDHLYRVIAKHASEWYYGKDDQLWKTYLDTLTTDAPLWKTYLEVFLDKMTWMKAASENGVALGAEPWHMHPIAFLNAIKKGKAKITREMLRRIWPDPRNVSDSVLDVVAEEFSNKFDMCNINTRSRLYHFFAQIYQEVGPAFNLNEGFNYRPQVLIDKFAYYRNHSQDAQVDGFIPGRQAANKQNIANRAYGGREGNDDITSGDGWRYRGRGMKQLTFKNNYRSFTNYHERVWGERIDFVTNPDFLVETVYAARSALYFWDQNNLYSRADNGVSRTVSDSITRIVNLYDNHYEDRHNNLIRFLQEGIFDEIF
;
A
#
# COMPACT_ATOMS: atom_id res chain seq x y z
N MET A 1 1.55 15.49 -14.20
CA MET A 1 1.50 16.84 -14.83
C MET A 1 2.33 17.83 -14.03
N ALA A 2 3.16 18.67 -14.65
CA ALA A 2 4.01 19.63 -13.91
C ALA A 2 3.24 20.82 -13.29
N GLY A 3 2.05 21.10 -13.84
CA GLY A 3 1.13 22.19 -13.47
C GLY A 3 -0.25 21.89 -14.05
N VAL A 4 -1.20 22.81 -13.85
CA VAL A 4 -2.55 22.70 -14.44
C VAL A 4 -2.46 22.85 -15.95
N GLN A 5 -2.99 21.89 -16.71
CA GLN A 5 -2.84 21.86 -18.17
C GLN A 5 -4.12 21.55 -18.90
N ARG A 6 -4.28 22.13 -20.08
CA ARG A 6 -5.41 21.83 -20.97
C ARG A 6 -5.26 20.42 -21.53
N TYR A 7 -6.39 19.72 -21.68
CA TYR A 7 -6.44 18.48 -22.43
C TYR A 7 -7.50 18.53 -23.53
N TYR A 8 -7.32 17.68 -24.53
CA TYR A 8 -8.14 17.57 -25.74
C TYR A 8 -8.51 16.10 -25.96
N THR A 9 -9.70 15.84 -26.51
CA THR A 9 -10.22 14.48 -26.73
C THR A 9 -9.82 13.88 -28.06
N SER A 10 -9.48 14.71 -29.04
CA SER A 10 -8.97 14.26 -30.34
C SER A 10 -7.90 15.20 -30.89
N VAL A 11 -7.22 14.77 -31.97
CA VAL A 11 -6.24 15.61 -32.68
C VAL A 11 -6.94 16.79 -33.37
N GLU A 12 -8.16 16.59 -33.87
CA GLU A 12 -8.96 17.63 -34.50
C GLU A 12 -9.32 18.74 -33.49
N ASP A 13 -9.79 18.37 -32.30
CA ASP A 13 -10.05 19.32 -31.20
C ASP A 13 -8.80 20.09 -30.82
N LEU A 14 -7.65 19.40 -30.74
CA LEU A 14 -6.36 19.98 -30.45
C LEU A 14 -5.93 21.00 -31.52
N GLN A 15 -6.08 20.67 -32.81
CA GLN A 15 -5.70 21.56 -33.91
C GLN A 15 -6.65 22.77 -34.01
N ALA A 16 -7.96 22.56 -33.80
CA ALA A 16 -8.96 23.63 -33.74
C ALA A 16 -8.84 24.50 -32.47
N GLY A 17 -8.11 24.05 -31.46
CA GLY A 17 -7.98 24.73 -30.17
C GLY A 17 -9.21 24.58 -29.26
N HIS A 18 -10.10 23.63 -29.54
CA HIS A 18 -11.29 23.33 -28.76
C HIS A 18 -10.92 22.55 -27.49
N VAL A 19 -10.76 23.28 -26.38
CA VAL A 19 -10.33 22.69 -25.10
C VAL A 19 -11.47 21.89 -24.46
N THR A 20 -11.25 20.59 -24.22
CA THR A 20 -12.21 19.74 -23.50
C THR A 20 -12.23 20.04 -21.99
N GLY A 21 -11.05 20.26 -21.40
CA GLY A 21 -10.93 20.56 -19.97
C GLY A 21 -9.50 20.84 -19.54
N LYS A 22 -9.26 20.82 -18.22
CA LYS A 22 -7.92 20.98 -17.64
C LYS A 22 -7.61 19.86 -16.64
N LEU A 23 -6.44 19.24 -16.76
CA LEU A 23 -5.87 18.35 -15.77
C LEU A 23 -5.21 19.17 -14.68
N GLU A 24 -5.42 18.78 -13.42
CA GLU A 24 -4.78 19.42 -12.27
C GLU A 24 -3.29 19.12 -12.21
N LYS A 25 -2.56 19.97 -11.48
CA LYS A 25 -1.15 19.70 -11.17
C LYS A 25 -1.02 18.33 -10.50
N ASP A 26 0.07 17.62 -10.79
CA ASP A 26 0.38 16.29 -10.24
C ASP A 26 -0.59 15.16 -10.65
N THR A 27 -1.52 15.41 -11.58
CA THR A 27 -2.30 14.34 -12.23
C THR A 27 -1.34 13.32 -12.87
N VAL A 28 -1.48 12.04 -12.53
CA VAL A 28 -0.59 10.97 -12.97
C VAL A 28 -1.10 10.39 -14.28
N VAL A 29 -0.23 10.35 -15.29
CA VAL A 29 -0.55 9.89 -16.64
C VAL A 29 0.55 8.98 -17.17
N THR A 30 0.19 8.05 -18.04
CA THR A 30 1.14 7.25 -18.82
C THR A 30 1.23 7.83 -20.23
N LEU A 31 2.45 8.02 -20.73
CA LEU A 31 2.70 8.49 -22.10
C LEU A 31 2.36 7.40 -23.12
N SER A 32 1.75 7.79 -24.24
CA SER A 32 1.66 7.01 -25.47
C SER A 32 2.82 7.38 -26.41
N ASP A 33 3.00 6.59 -27.47
CA ASP A 33 3.95 6.87 -28.55
C ASP A 33 3.48 7.96 -29.52
N THR A 34 2.18 8.31 -29.47
CA THR A 34 1.58 9.23 -30.44
C THR A 34 1.77 10.69 -30.06
N ILE A 35 2.39 11.46 -30.95
CA ILE A 35 2.77 12.86 -30.74
C ILE A 35 2.31 13.72 -31.91
N VAL A 36 1.80 14.92 -31.63
CA VAL A 36 1.34 15.88 -32.63
C VAL A 36 1.86 17.28 -32.31
N THR A 37 2.24 18.02 -33.36
CA THR A 37 2.53 19.45 -33.25
C THR A 37 1.29 20.25 -33.61
N ARG A 38 0.88 21.15 -32.72
CA ARG A 38 -0.25 22.04 -33.01
C ARG A 38 0.17 23.16 -33.95
N SER A 39 -0.56 23.34 -35.05
CA SER A 39 -0.15 24.25 -36.12
C SER A 39 -0.10 25.72 -35.70
N SER A 40 -0.95 26.13 -34.75
CA SER A 40 -1.14 27.54 -34.37
C SER A 40 -0.02 28.11 -33.50
N ASP A 41 0.52 27.33 -32.56
CA ASP A 41 1.54 27.78 -31.60
C ASP A 41 2.79 26.91 -31.57
N LYS A 42 2.84 25.88 -32.43
CA LYS A 42 3.98 24.96 -32.58
C LYS A 42 4.36 24.24 -31.29
N ARG A 43 3.41 24.11 -30.36
CA ARG A 43 3.57 23.30 -29.15
C ARG A 43 3.41 21.82 -29.47
N GLN A 44 4.20 20.99 -28.82
CA GLN A 44 4.11 19.54 -28.91
C GLN A 44 3.10 19.00 -27.91
N PHE A 45 2.26 18.09 -28.38
CA PHE A 45 1.28 17.37 -27.58
C PHE A 45 1.51 15.87 -27.71
N THR A 46 1.31 15.14 -26.62
CA THR A 46 1.35 13.68 -26.60
C THR A 46 0.00 13.15 -26.16
N GLU A 47 -0.44 12.03 -26.75
CA GLU A 47 -1.54 11.26 -26.21
C GLU A 47 -1.09 10.65 -24.88
N VAL A 48 -1.89 10.85 -23.83
CA VAL A 48 -1.62 10.32 -22.49
C VAL A 48 -2.83 9.56 -21.98
N THR A 49 -2.57 8.53 -21.20
CA THR A 49 -3.62 7.73 -20.55
C THR A 49 -3.70 8.10 -19.07
N ILE A 50 -4.90 8.40 -18.58
CA ILE A 50 -5.15 8.66 -17.16
C ILE A 50 -4.94 7.36 -16.37
N THR A 51 -4.06 7.39 -15.35
CA THR A 51 -3.66 6.17 -14.62
C THR A 51 -4.64 5.75 -13.53
N SER A 52 -5.30 6.70 -12.90
CA SER A 52 -6.29 6.49 -11.85
C SER A 52 -7.43 7.47 -12.02
N GLU A 53 -8.63 7.10 -11.57
CA GLU A 53 -9.76 8.03 -11.57
C GLU A 53 -9.35 9.36 -10.92
N THR A 54 -9.62 10.46 -11.62
CA THR A 54 -9.23 11.81 -11.18
C THR A 54 -10.33 12.80 -11.53
N LYS A 55 -10.29 13.99 -10.93
CA LYS A 55 -11.16 15.09 -11.31
C LYS A 55 -10.38 16.11 -12.12
N ASN A 56 -10.99 16.60 -13.19
CA ASN A 56 -10.46 17.74 -13.91
C ASN A 56 -10.65 19.03 -13.08
N ALA A 57 -10.03 20.14 -13.48
CA ALA A 57 -10.10 21.41 -12.74
C ALA A 57 -11.53 21.99 -12.60
N ALA A 58 -12.49 21.49 -13.38
CA ALA A 58 -13.90 21.85 -13.29
C ALA A 58 -14.70 20.92 -12.36
N GLY A 59 -14.07 19.90 -11.77
CA GLY A 59 -14.70 18.93 -10.86
C GLY A 59 -15.29 17.69 -11.55
N ASN A 60 -15.18 17.56 -12.87
CA ASN A 60 -15.69 16.41 -13.61
C ASN A 60 -14.75 15.22 -13.49
N THR A 61 -15.31 14.03 -13.26
CA THR A 61 -14.55 12.78 -13.15
C THR A 61 -14.02 12.31 -14.51
N LEU A 62 -12.75 11.93 -14.55
CA LEU A 62 -12.06 11.24 -15.64
C LEU A 62 -11.70 9.84 -15.16
N ALA A 63 -12.22 8.82 -15.83
CA ALA A 63 -11.97 7.42 -15.48
C ALA A 63 -10.53 7.01 -15.79
N ALA A 64 -9.97 6.09 -15.00
CA ALA A 64 -8.72 5.42 -15.32
C ALA A 64 -8.80 4.75 -16.71
N GLY A 65 -7.73 4.82 -17.49
CA GLY A 65 -7.70 4.33 -18.87
C GLY A 65 -8.19 5.33 -19.92
N THR A 66 -8.74 6.49 -19.51
CA THR A 66 -9.16 7.53 -20.46
C THR A 66 -7.94 8.10 -21.19
N LYS A 67 -7.99 8.12 -22.52
CA LYS A 67 -6.96 8.73 -23.37
C LYS A 67 -7.29 10.17 -23.68
N VAL A 68 -6.32 11.06 -23.53
CA VAL A 68 -6.44 12.50 -23.83
C VAL A 68 -5.14 13.04 -24.38
N TRP A 69 -5.20 14.15 -25.10
CA TRP A 69 -4.02 14.86 -25.59
C TRP A 69 -3.67 16.01 -24.66
N THR A 70 -2.40 16.14 -24.27
CA THR A 70 -1.94 17.27 -23.46
C THR A 70 -0.55 17.72 -23.87
N VAL A 71 -0.19 18.94 -23.48
CA VAL A 71 1.07 19.56 -23.88
C VAL A 71 2.24 18.84 -23.20
N SER A 72 3.26 18.50 -23.97
CA SER A 72 4.30 17.57 -23.55
C SER A 72 5.72 18.08 -23.70
N ASP A 73 5.89 19.30 -24.18
CA ASP A 73 7.18 20.00 -24.31
C ASP A 73 7.43 20.94 -23.12
N GLN A 74 8.65 21.48 -23.05
CA GLN A 74 9.02 22.60 -22.18
C GLN A 74 8.67 22.37 -20.69
N GLY A 75 8.98 21.19 -20.14
CA GLY A 75 8.74 20.86 -18.74
C GLY A 75 7.27 20.68 -18.36
N SER A 76 6.37 20.55 -19.33
CA SER A 76 4.94 20.34 -19.07
C SER A 76 4.68 18.99 -18.39
N LEU A 77 5.49 17.98 -18.68
CA LEU A 77 5.40 16.68 -18.02
C LEU A 77 6.60 16.49 -17.11
N LYS A 78 6.37 15.85 -15.95
CA LYS A 78 7.41 15.46 -15.00
C LYS A 78 7.34 13.96 -14.82
N VAL A 79 8.49 13.32 -14.86
CA VAL A 79 8.62 11.90 -14.53
C VAL A 79 8.26 11.72 -13.06
N ALA A 80 7.34 10.80 -12.77
CA ALA A 80 7.02 10.45 -11.40
C ALA A 80 8.24 9.79 -10.75
N ALA A 81 8.47 10.04 -9.46
CA ALA A 81 9.52 9.33 -8.73
C ALA A 81 9.26 7.82 -8.84
N SER A 82 10.25 7.05 -9.27
CA SER A 82 10.15 5.58 -9.24
C SER A 82 9.96 5.12 -7.81
N ALA A 83 9.21 4.03 -7.62
CA ALA A 83 9.13 3.39 -6.32
C ALA A 83 10.56 3.10 -5.82
N PRO A 84 10.87 3.36 -4.55
CA PRO A 84 12.17 3.03 -4.00
C PRO A 84 12.41 1.54 -4.21
N VAL A 85 13.51 1.21 -4.90
CA VAL A 85 13.93 -0.16 -5.10
C VAL A 85 14.36 -0.71 -3.73
N PRO A 86 13.73 -1.78 -3.22
CA PRO A 86 14.10 -2.34 -1.93
C PRO A 86 15.57 -2.74 -1.91
N SER A 87 16.23 -2.56 -0.77
CA SER A 87 17.67 -2.87 -0.63
C SER A 87 18.02 -4.34 -0.89
N TRP A 88 17.04 -5.24 -0.81
CA TRP A 88 17.21 -6.64 -1.16
C TRP A 88 17.26 -6.87 -2.68
N TRP A 89 16.58 -6.03 -3.49
CA TRP A 89 16.49 -6.17 -4.94
C TRP A 89 17.85 -6.01 -5.63
N THR A 90 18.70 -5.11 -5.12
CA THR A 90 20.07 -4.91 -5.63
C THR A 90 20.95 -6.16 -5.45
N LYS A 91 20.58 -7.08 -4.55
CA LYS A 91 21.28 -8.35 -4.32
C LYS A 91 20.79 -9.48 -5.22
N CYS A 92 19.59 -9.34 -5.79
CA CYS A 92 18.94 -10.33 -6.66
C CYS A 92 19.03 -9.98 -8.15
N SER A 93 19.58 -8.82 -8.48
CA SER A 93 19.57 -8.25 -9.83
C SER A 93 20.98 -8.30 -10.42
N PRO A 94 21.22 -9.00 -11.54
CA PRO A 94 21.85 -8.29 -12.64
C PRO A 94 20.84 -7.26 -13.16
N ALA A 95 21.29 -6.02 -13.39
CA ALA A 95 20.44 -4.90 -13.74
C ALA A 95 19.36 -5.25 -14.78
N TYR A 96 18.15 -5.61 -14.32
CA TYR A 96 16.95 -5.21 -15.01
C TYR A 96 16.96 -3.69 -14.91
N THR A 97 17.61 -3.05 -15.89
CA THR A 97 17.40 -1.62 -16.06
C THR A 97 15.90 -1.47 -16.26
N ASN A 98 15.27 -0.52 -15.56
CA ASN A 98 13.88 -0.12 -15.83
C ASN A 98 13.72 0.48 -17.24
N GLN A 99 14.70 0.29 -18.12
CA GLN A 99 14.63 0.68 -19.50
C GLN A 99 13.86 -0.42 -20.21
N SER A 100 12.77 -0.03 -20.88
CA SER A 100 12.23 -0.88 -21.92
C SER A 100 13.38 -1.26 -22.87
N GLU A 101 13.35 -2.46 -23.44
CA GLU A 101 14.31 -2.88 -24.49
C GLU A 101 14.43 -1.85 -25.62
N SER A 102 13.43 -0.95 -25.75
CA SER A 102 13.41 0.13 -26.73
C SER A 102 14.19 1.40 -26.34
N VAL A 103 14.52 1.70 -25.08
CA VAL A 103 15.16 3.00 -24.71
C VAL A 103 16.68 2.86 -24.58
N VAL A 104 17.41 3.57 -25.44
CA VAL A 104 18.88 3.62 -25.46
C VAL A 104 19.38 4.90 -24.80
N ASN A 105 20.27 4.77 -23.80
CA ASN A 105 21.07 5.91 -23.32
C ASN A 105 22.22 6.18 -24.28
N CYS A 106 22.43 7.45 -24.61
CA CYS A 106 23.46 7.86 -25.55
C CYS A 106 24.04 9.23 -25.21
N THR A 107 25.10 9.61 -25.90
CA THR A 107 25.59 10.98 -25.94
C THR A 107 25.59 11.53 -27.36
N SER A 108 25.43 12.84 -27.52
CA SER A 108 25.68 13.49 -28.81
C SER A 108 27.14 13.34 -29.21
N ARG A 109 27.42 12.78 -30.39
CA ARG A 109 28.82 12.57 -30.83
C ARG A 109 29.55 13.89 -31.13
N THR A 110 28.81 14.90 -31.56
CA THR A 110 29.32 16.23 -31.89
C THR A 110 28.31 17.30 -31.48
N ASN A 111 28.59 18.55 -31.81
CA ASN A 111 27.66 19.65 -31.61
C ASN A 111 26.48 19.52 -32.58
N TRP A 112 25.31 19.18 -32.07
CA TRP A 112 24.10 19.01 -32.86
C TRP A 112 23.06 20.08 -32.58
N ALA A 113 22.38 20.57 -33.61
CA ALA A 113 21.21 21.40 -33.45
C ALA A 113 20.06 20.59 -32.82
N TYR A 114 19.33 21.19 -31.89
CA TYR A 114 18.08 20.63 -31.39
C TYR A 114 16.87 21.46 -31.82
N TYR A 115 15.73 20.81 -31.92
CA TYR A 115 14.46 21.36 -32.39
C TYR A 115 13.36 21.06 -31.37
N LEU A 116 12.37 21.94 -31.25
CA LEU A 116 11.31 21.80 -30.25
C LEU A 116 10.10 21.01 -30.77
N SER A 117 10.01 20.79 -32.08
CA SER A 117 8.94 20.02 -32.73
C SER A 117 9.44 19.34 -34.01
N SER A 118 8.72 18.32 -34.48
CA SER A 118 8.98 17.68 -35.77
C SER A 118 8.76 18.65 -36.95
N ASP A 119 7.81 19.57 -36.83
CA ASP A 119 7.60 20.67 -37.79
C ASP A 119 8.83 21.57 -37.89
N ASP A 120 9.43 21.94 -36.75
CA ASP A 120 10.65 22.76 -36.72
C ASP A 120 11.83 22.03 -37.38
N VAL A 121 11.91 20.71 -37.24
CA VAL A 121 12.87 19.88 -37.97
C VAL A 121 12.64 20.07 -39.46
N LEU A 122 11.43 19.79 -39.96
CA LEU A 122 11.09 19.88 -41.39
C LEU A 122 11.27 21.29 -41.98
N GLN A 123 11.07 22.33 -41.17
CA GLN A 123 11.23 23.74 -41.58
C GLN A 123 12.65 24.29 -41.39
N TYR A 124 13.62 23.47 -40.99
CA TYR A 124 15.01 23.89 -40.72
C TYR A 124 15.13 24.99 -39.65
N LYS A 125 14.22 25.02 -38.68
CA LYS A 125 14.16 26.05 -37.65
C LYS A 125 14.70 25.51 -36.32
N ASN A 126 16.01 25.53 -36.13
CA ASN A 126 16.60 25.05 -34.88
C ASN A 126 16.34 26.01 -33.71
N ALA A 127 16.21 25.45 -32.51
CA ALA A 127 16.00 26.22 -31.28
C ALA A 127 17.30 26.47 -30.51
N GLY A 128 18.32 25.64 -30.74
CA GLY A 128 19.64 25.78 -30.14
C GLY A 128 20.57 24.65 -30.58
N SER A 129 21.64 24.42 -29.81
CA SER A 129 22.57 23.30 -30.01
C SER A 129 22.89 22.57 -28.71
N LEU A 130 23.04 21.26 -28.81
CA LEU A 130 23.66 20.41 -27.79
C LEU A 130 25.15 20.27 -28.13
N VAL A 131 26.01 20.43 -27.12
CA VAL A 131 27.45 20.20 -27.29
C VAL A 131 27.75 18.71 -27.46
N ALA A 132 28.94 18.35 -27.94
CA ALA A 132 29.43 16.97 -27.87
C ALA A 132 29.35 16.41 -26.44
N ASP A 133 29.17 15.10 -26.31
CA ASP A 133 29.03 14.36 -25.07
C ASP A 133 27.83 14.77 -24.20
N PHE A 134 26.82 15.41 -24.79
CA PHE A 134 25.59 15.75 -24.06
C PHE A 134 24.78 14.48 -23.80
N PRO A 135 24.43 14.15 -22.54
CA PRO A 135 23.73 12.92 -22.20
C PRO A 135 22.27 12.98 -22.65
N LEU A 136 21.83 11.92 -23.32
CA LEU A 136 20.52 11.78 -23.96
C LEU A 136 19.97 10.36 -23.76
N SER A 137 18.67 10.19 -23.97
CA SER A 137 18.05 8.86 -24.14
C SER A 137 16.94 8.92 -25.19
N TYR A 138 16.76 7.85 -25.97
CA TYR A 138 15.77 7.80 -27.05
C TYR A 138 15.42 6.37 -27.45
N GLU A 139 14.39 6.20 -28.28
CA GLU A 139 13.95 4.90 -28.79
C GLU A 139 14.28 4.75 -30.28
N PRO A 140 15.36 4.03 -30.66
CA PRO A 140 15.79 3.95 -32.06
C PRO A 140 14.80 3.21 -32.97
N ASP A 141 13.96 2.34 -32.42
CA ASP A 141 12.99 1.55 -33.19
C ASP A 141 11.58 2.17 -33.18
N ASN A 142 11.39 3.32 -32.51
CA ASN A 142 10.09 3.99 -32.41
C ASN A 142 9.88 4.97 -33.57
N THR A 143 9.35 4.46 -34.68
CA THR A 143 9.10 5.24 -35.90
C THR A 143 8.13 6.40 -35.70
N ALA A 144 7.21 6.31 -34.73
CA ALA A 144 6.29 7.41 -34.38
C ALA A 144 7.03 8.61 -33.75
N GLN A 145 8.22 8.39 -33.21
CA GLN A 145 9.09 9.41 -32.62
C GLN A 145 10.28 9.76 -33.53
N GLN A 146 10.16 9.46 -34.82
CA GLN A 146 11.17 9.78 -35.84
C GLN A 146 10.58 10.65 -36.94
N VAL A 147 11.41 11.54 -37.49
CA VAL A 147 11.08 12.32 -38.67
C VAL A 147 12.28 12.38 -39.60
N ILE A 148 12.03 12.08 -40.88
CA ILE A 148 13.04 12.22 -41.93
C ILE A 148 12.92 13.63 -42.49
N ARG A 149 14.02 14.36 -42.42
CA ARG A 149 14.14 15.68 -43.06
C ARG A 149 14.88 15.53 -44.38
N PRO A 150 14.33 16.04 -45.50
CA PRO A 150 15.05 16.05 -46.77
C PRO A 150 16.34 16.89 -46.67
N GLY A 151 17.18 16.84 -47.69
CA GLY A 151 18.32 17.75 -47.83
C GLY A 151 17.87 19.21 -48.05
N LYS A 152 18.64 20.20 -47.56
CA LYS A 152 18.28 21.63 -47.68
C LYS A 152 18.42 22.13 -49.11
N ASN A 153 19.42 21.61 -49.82
CA ASN A 153 19.69 21.91 -51.21
C ASN A 153 19.67 20.62 -52.05
N ALA A 154 19.55 20.77 -53.37
CA ALA A 154 19.64 19.64 -54.29
C ALA A 154 21.02 18.95 -54.15
N GLY A 155 21.01 17.68 -53.74
CA GLY A 155 22.22 16.88 -53.49
C GLY A 155 22.59 16.70 -52.01
N ASP A 156 21.95 17.42 -51.09
CA ASP A 156 22.10 17.17 -49.66
C ASP A 156 21.41 15.85 -49.27
N ALA A 157 22.06 15.03 -48.45
CA ALA A 157 21.48 13.79 -47.95
C ALA A 157 20.32 14.07 -46.99
N GLU A 158 19.29 13.23 -47.06
CA GLU A 158 18.22 13.21 -46.06
C GLU A 158 18.77 12.77 -44.71
N ARG A 159 18.18 13.28 -43.63
CA ARG A 159 18.61 13.01 -42.26
C ARG A 159 17.45 12.57 -41.38
N THR A 160 17.69 11.57 -40.53
CA THR A 160 16.70 11.09 -39.55
C THR A 160 16.90 11.83 -38.24
N PHE A 161 15.80 12.32 -37.69
CA PHE A 161 15.74 12.95 -36.37
C PHE A 161 14.86 12.13 -35.46
N SER A 162 15.31 11.90 -34.23
CA SER A 162 14.52 11.25 -33.19
C SER A 162 14.16 12.24 -32.09
N LEU A 163 13.01 12.02 -31.46
CA LEU A 163 12.69 12.65 -30.18
C LEU A 163 13.56 12.02 -29.09
N VAL A 164 14.31 12.84 -28.37
CA VAL A 164 15.22 12.41 -27.30
C VAL A 164 14.89 13.11 -25.99
N THR A 165 15.23 12.48 -24.88
CA THR A 165 15.10 13.02 -23.52
C THR A 165 16.45 13.52 -23.00
N LEU A 166 16.51 14.73 -22.46
CA LEU A 166 17.74 15.35 -21.96
C LEU A 166 18.19 14.73 -20.63
N GLY A 167 19.46 14.29 -20.55
CA GLY A 167 20.05 13.76 -19.32
C GLY A 167 20.49 14.81 -18.29
N ARG A 168 20.51 16.09 -18.66
CA ARG A 168 20.83 17.24 -17.80
C ARG A 168 20.19 18.54 -18.31
N ASP A 169 20.18 19.58 -17.48
CA ASP A 169 19.69 20.92 -17.85
C ASP A 169 20.45 21.52 -19.06
N LYS A 170 19.73 22.22 -19.94
CA LYS A 170 20.27 22.98 -21.08
C LYS A 170 19.56 24.32 -21.24
N ASP A 171 20.24 25.42 -20.94
CA ASP A 171 19.70 26.78 -20.99
C ASP A 171 18.37 26.91 -20.22
N LYS A 172 17.24 27.06 -20.93
CA LYS A 172 15.88 27.11 -20.37
C LYS A 172 15.23 25.72 -20.24
N LEU A 173 15.79 24.71 -20.90
CA LEU A 173 15.35 23.32 -20.83
C LEU A 173 15.91 22.64 -19.58
N LYS A 174 15.09 21.81 -18.95
CA LYS A 174 15.45 21.04 -17.76
C LYS A 174 15.82 19.62 -18.13
N LYS A 175 16.57 18.96 -17.25
CA LYS A 175 16.70 17.51 -17.27
C LYS A 175 15.30 16.89 -17.44
N ASP A 176 15.23 15.85 -18.26
CA ASP A 176 14.02 15.11 -18.64
C ASP A 176 13.09 15.84 -19.65
N ASP A 177 13.44 17.05 -20.11
CA ASP A 177 12.76 17.67 -21.25
C ASP A 177 13.05 16.87 -22.54
N ARG A 178 12.09 16.89 -23.47
CA ARG A 178 12.22 16.22 -24.77
C ARG A 178 12.45 17.21 -25.90
N VAL A 179 13.38 16.89 -26.80
CA VAL A 179 13.73 17.67 -28.00
C VAL A 179 14.03 16.75 -29.17
N TRP A 180 13.96 17.27 -30.39
CA TRP A 180 14.35 16.52 -31.58
C TRP A 180 15.82 16.81 -31.92
N VAL A 181 16.59 15.76 -32.20
CA VAL A 181 17.98 15.85 -32.67
C VAL A 181 18.25 14.81 -33.74
N VAL A 182 19.29 15.05 -34.55
CA VAL A 182 19.70 14.08 -35.56
C VAL A 182 20.15 12.78 -34.90
N SER A 183 19.67 11.66 -35.43
CA SER A 183 19.86 10.32 -34.88
C SER A 183 20.27 9.30 -35.93
N ASP A 184 20.49 9.71 -37.19
CA ASP A 184 21.02 8.80 -38.21
C ASP A 184 22.51 8.53 -38.06
N GLY A 185 22.93 7.39 -38.62
CA GLY A 185 24.32 6.92 -38.61
C GLY A 185 24.91 6.95 -37.20
N ASP A 186 26.14 7.43 -37.10
CA ASP A 186 26.85 7.57 -35.83
C ASP A 186 26.60 8.93 -35.13
N SER A 187 25.46 9.58 -35.34
CA SER A 187 25.20 10.90 -34.77
C SER A 187 25.09 10.88 -33.24
N LEU A 188 24.67 9.74 -32.68
CA LEU A 188 24.55 9.46 -31.25
C LEU A 188 25.47 8.29 -30.89
N THR A 189 26.16 8.38 -29.75
CA THR A 189 27.05 7.33 -29.23
C THR A 189 26.34 6.62 -28.07
N PRO A 190 25.97 5.33 -28.20
CA PRO A 190 25.37 4.58 -27.10
C PRO A 190 26.30 4.54 -25.88
N VAL A 191 25.74 4.77 -24.70
CA VAL A 191 26.46 4.59 -23.42
C VAL A 191 26.22 3.16 -22.96
N ALA A 192 27.25 2.32 -23.04
CA ALA A 192 27.20 0.99 -22.44
C ALA A 192 27.04 1.12 -20.91
N PRO A 193 26.15 0.37 -20.26
CA PRO A 193 26.13 0.29 -18.80
C PRO A 193 27.51 -0.14 -18.31
N ALA A 194 28.03 0.48 -17.25
CA ALA A 194 29.29 0.05 -16.64
C ALA A 194 29.19 -1.44 -16.28
N ALA A 195 30.07 -2.26 -16.85
CA ALA A 195 30.10 -3.69 -16.62
C ALA A 195 30.36 -3.96 -15.13
N SER A 196 29.32 -4.40 -14.42
CA SER A 196 29.48 -5.18 -13.20
C SER A 196 30.31 -6.42 -13.55
N SER A 197 31.31 -6.75 -12.73
CA SER A 197 32.35 -7.77 -12.98
C SER A 197 31.88 -9.23 -13.08
N SER A 198 30.59 -9.47 -13.25
CA SER A 198 30.00 -10.77 -13.58
C SER A 198 28.84 -10.51 -14.53
N GLU A 199 28.94 -11.03 -15.76
CA GLU A 199 27.82 -10.95 -16.70
C GLU A 199 26.57 -11.60 -16.07
N PRO A 200 25.39 -10.98 -16.24
CA PRO A 200 24.12 -11.59 -15.89
C PRO A 200 23.95 -12.96 -16.53
N VAL A 201 23.68 -14.01 -15.75
CA VAL A 201 23.19 -15.29 -16.30
C VAL A 201 21.67 -15.19 -16.40
N PHE A 202 21.17 -14.98 -17.61
CA PHE A 202 19.73 -15.01 -17.90
C PHE A 202 19.26 -16.44 -18.17
N ASN A 203 17.94 -16.68 -18.05
CA ASN A 203 17.29 -17.95 -18.39
C ASN A 203 17.77 -19.16 -17.56
N GLY A 204 18.04 -18.96 -16.27
CA GLY A 204 18.43 -20.02 -15.34
C GLY A 204 17.85 -19.83 -13.95
N VAL A 205 17.82 -20.91 -13.16
CA VAL A 205 17.44 -20.88 -11.75
C VAL A 205 18.68 -20.59 -10.91
N TYR A 206 18.63 -19.52 -10.13
CA TYR A 206 19.71 -19.15 -9.22
C TYR A 206 19.22 -19.19 -7.78
N VAL A 207 19.87 -20.02 -6.96
CA VAL A 207 19.66 -20.08 -5.51
C VAL A 207 20.82 -19.33 -4.85
N PRO A 208 20.57 -18.18 -4.20
CA PRO A 208 21.62 -17.44 -3.51
C PRO A 208 22.29 -18.30 -2.44
N PRO A 209 23.63 -18.29 -2.30
CA PRO A 209 24.35 -19.08 -1.29
C PRO A 209 24.02 -18.63 0.14
N THR A 210 23.49 -17.41 0.30
CA THR A 210 22.95 -16.90 1.57
C THR A 210 21.56 -16.33 1.29
N PRO A 211 20.52 -16.73 2.06
CA PRO A 211 19.18 -16.19 1.90
C PRO A 211 19.20 -14.65 1.95
N VAL A 212 18.52 -14.02 1.00
CA VAL A 212 18.40 -12.57 0.96
C VAL A 212 17.28 -12.16 1.92
N PRO A 213 17.57 -11.44 3.02
CA PRO A 213 16.53 -11.03 3.96
C PRO A 213 15.64 -9.96 3.31
N VAL A 214 14.33 -10.11 3.47
CA VAL A 214 13.31 -9.12 3.08
C VAL A 214 12.57 -8.69 4.34
N SER A 215 12.38 -7.38 4.53
CA SER A 215 11.66 -6.83 5.67
C SER A 215 10.16 -6.80 5.42
N ALA A 216 9.35 -6.94 6.47
CA ALA A 216 7.91 -6.77 6.36
C ALA A 216 7.59 -5.35 5.87
N GLY A 217 6.80 -5.25 4.80
CA GLY A 217 6.47 -3.98 4.14
C GLY A 217 7.40 -3.60 2.99
N ASP A 218 8.50 -4.34 2.76
CA ASP A 218 9.25 -4.23 1.51
C ASP A 218 8.36 -4.67 0.34
N SER A 219 8.43 -3.94 -0.78
CA SER A 219 7.80 -4.38 -2.03
C SER A 219 8.44 -5.69 -2.47
N LEU A 220 7.63 -6.72 -2.72
CA LEU A 220 8.05 -8.02 -3.26
C LEU A 220 7.61 -8.12 -4.73
N GLY A 221 8.57 -8.33 -5.63
CA GLY A 221 8.34 -8.43 -7.07
C GLY A 221 8.32 -7.10 -7.82
N HIS A 222 8.12 -7.18 -9.13
CA HIS A 222 7.90 -6.04 -10.03
C HIS A 222 6.77 -6.37 -11.01
N LEU A 223 6.19 -5.35 -11.63
CA LEU A 223 5.28 -5.56 -12.75
C LEU A 223 6.10 -6.02 -13.96
N GLY A 224 6.08 -7.33 -14.24
CA GLY A 224 6.71 -7.89 -15.42
C GLY A 224 5.87 -7.59 -16.67
N PHE A 225 6.52 -7.41 -17.82
CA PHE A 225 5.82 -7.28 -19.11
C PHE A 225 5.52 -8.67 -19.68
N TYR A 226 4.25 -9.03 -19.74
CA TYR A 226 3.78 -10.33 -20.25
C TYR A 226 3.17 -10.18 -21.63
N GLN A 227 3.49 -11.13 -22.53
CA GLN A 227 2.93 -11.21 -23.87
C GLN A 227 2.32 -12.59 -24.08
N LEU A 228 1.00 -12.64 -24.28
CA LEU A 228 0.27 -13.87 -24.58
C LEU A 228 -0.05 -13.90 -26.07
N PRO A 229 0.27 -14.99 -26.79
CA PRO A 229 -0.13 -15.14 -28.19
C PRO A 229 -1.66 -15.23 -28.30
N GLU A 230 -2.22 -14.61 -29.33
CA GLU A 230 -3.63 -14.70 -29.73
C GLU A 230 -3.71 -15.09 -31.21
N GLU A 231 -4.86 -15.57 -31.69
CA GLU A 231 -5.04 -16.04 -33.07
C GLU A 231 -4.51 -15.06 -34.14
N ASN A 232 -4.64 -13.75 -33.89
CA ASN A 232 -4.21 -12.69 -34.80
C ASN A 232 -3.20 -11.71 -34.18
N GLY A 233 -2.37 -12.15 -33.23
CA GLY A 233 -1.30 -11.30 -32.69
C GLY A 233 -0.87 -11.64 -31.28
N LYS A 234 -0.78 -10.61 -30.43
CA LYS A 234 -0.37 -10.76 -29.04
C LYS A 234 -1.10 -9.80 -28.12
N ARG A 235 -1.49 -10.29 -26.96
CA ARG A 235 -1.97 -9.46 -25.85
C ARG A 235 -0.80 -9.18 -24.91
N SER A 236 -0.43 -7.90 -24.83
CA SER A 236 0.63 -7.44 -23.94
C SER A 236 0.04 -6.78 -22.69
N ARG A 237 0.55 -7.10 -21.50
CA ARG A 237 0.15 -6.45 -20.24
C ARG A 237 1.27 -6.47 -19.22
N TYR A 238 1.38 -5.41 -18.42
CA TYR A 238 2.16 -5.45 -17.20
C TYR A 238 1.36 -6.17 -16.11
N GLN A 239 1.93 -7.19 -15.50
CA GLN A 239 1.28 -7.93 -14.42
C GLN A 239 2.31 -8.46 -13.41
N VAL A 240 1.83 -8.72 -12.19
CA VAL A 240 2.54 -9.52 -11.20
C VAL A 240 1.71 -10.78 -10.96
N HIS A 241 2.37 -11.94 -10.95
CA HIS A 241 1.77 -13.21 -10.61
C HIS A 241 2.17 -13.54 -9.16
N ILE A 242 1.21 -13.80 -8.29
CA ILE A 242 1.46 -14.07 -6.86
C ILE A 242 0.87 -15.43 -6.52
N GLU A 243 1.69 -16.28 -5.94
CA GLU A 243 1.35 -17.65 -5.57
C GLU A 243 1.69 -17.90 -4.11
N CYS A 244 0.85 -18.68 -3.44
CA CYS A 244 1.07 -19.10 -2.06
C CYS A 244 1.06 -20.63 -2.04
N LEU A 245 2.25 -21.19 -1.80
CA LEU A 245 2.51 -22.63 -1.85
C LEU A 245 3.03 -23.12 -0.51
N SER A 246 2.76 -24.39 -0.20
CA SER A 246 3.38 -25.07 0.93
C SER A 246 3.69 -26.53 0.61
N MET A 247 4.81 -27.02 1.13
CA MET A 247 5.15 -28.45 1.14
C MET A 247 4.79 -29.13 2.47
N ASP A 248 4.25 -28.37 3.43
CA ASP A 248 3.89 -28.89 4.74
C ASP A 248 2.59 -29.72 4.69
N ASP A 249 2.33 -30.44 5.78
CA ASP A 249 1.07 -31.16 6.02
C ASP A 249 -0.06 -30.16 6.31
N MET A 250 -0.68 -29.66 5.24
CA MET A 250 -1.74 -28.66 5.33
C MET A 250 -3.02 -29.21 5.97
N GLU A 251 -3.31 -30.51 5.81
CA GLU A 251 -4.48 -31.14 6.43
C GLU A 251 -4.38 -31.08 7.94
N LYS A 252 -3.20 -31.42 8.48
CA LYS A 252 -2.93 -31.26 9.90
C LYS A 252 -2.87 -29.80 10.30
N PHE A 253 -2.21 -28.94 9.52
CA PHE A 253 -2.02 -27.52 9.84
C PHE A 253 -3.34 -26.79 10.10
N ILE A 254 -4.37 -26.97 9.24
CA ILE A 254 -5.63 -26.24 9.36
C ILE A 254 -6.44 -26.59 10.62
N THR A 255 -6.14 -27.72 11.26
CA THR A 255 -6.78 -28.15 12.53
C THR A 255 -6.21 -27.44 13.76
N ASN A 256 -5.16 -26.61 13.59
CA ASN A 256 -4.47 -25.92 14.69
C ASN A 256 -4.03 -26.85 15.83
N PRO A 257 -3.24 -27.91 15.56
CA PRO A 257 -2.88 -28.91 16.55
C PRO A 257 -2.07 -28.33 17.72
N GLY A 258 -1.38 -27.21 17.49
CA GLY A 258 -0.63 -26.47 18.51
C GLY A 258 -1.49 -25.59 19.40
N ARG A 259 -2.81 -25.53 19.19
CA ARG A 259 -3.77 -24.73 19.99
C ARG A 259 -3.40 -23.25 20.03
N VAL A 260 -2.78 -22.74 18.96
CA VAL A 260 -2.29 -21.36 18.89
C VAL A 260 -3.48 -20.41 18.94
N GLY A 261 -3.42 -19.38 19.79
CA GLY A 261 -4.45 -18.36 19.92
C GLY A 261 -5.78 -18.82 20.53
N GLU A 262 -5.84 -20.00 21.16
CA GLU A 262 -7.05 -20.45 21.88
C GLU A 262 -7.36 -19.61 23.11
N ASP A 263 -6.34 -19.06 23.76
CA ASP A 263 -6.44 -18.14 24.90
C ASP A 263 -6.90 -16.72 24.51
N THR A 264 -6.74 -16.38 23.23
CA THR A 264 -7.04 -15.07 22.64
C THR A 264 -7.94 -15.21 21.41
N PRO A 265 -9.16 -15.77 21.56
CA PRO A 265 -10.04 -16.05 20.44
C PRO A 265 -10.47 -14.78 19.71
N VAL A 266 -10.47 -14.84 18.38
CA VAL A 266 -10.81 -13.70 17.51
C VAL A 266 -12.23 -13.83 16.96
N TYR A 267 -12.72 -15.05 16.83
CA TYR A 267 -14.00 -15.35 16.21
C TYR A 267 -14.97 -15.99 17.19
N LEU A 268 -16.25 -15.83 16.88
CA LEU A 268 -17.36 -16.53 17.51
C LEU A 268 -18.11 -17.28 16.43
N THR A 269 -18.29 -18.59 16.60
CA THR A 269 -19.08 -19.43 15.69
C THR A 269 -20.31 -19.97 16.38
N TRP A 270 -21.33 -20.33 15.59
CA TRP A 270 -22.56 -20.97 16.06
C TRP A 270 -23.09 -21.93 15.01
N GLN A 271 -23.98 -22.84 15.43
CA GLN A 271 -24.67 -23.79 14.56
C GLN A 271 -26.09 -23.31 14.23
N ALA A 272 -26.63 -23.79 13.10
CA ALA A 272 -28.05 -23.68 12.79
C ALA A 272 -28.92 -24.35 13.87
N ASP A 273 -30.19 -23.94 13.95
CA ASP A 273 -31.19 -24.46 14.89
C ASP A 273 -30.89 -24.25 16.39
N ALA A 274 -29.93 -23.39 16.73
CA ALA A 274 -29.63 -23.00 18.10
C ALA A 274 -30.73 -22.06 18.65
N PRO A 275 -31.25 -22.28 19.88
CA PRO A 275 -32.28 -21.41 20.46
C PRO A 275 -31.79 -19.98 20.66
N LEU A 276 -32.57 -19.00 20.18
CA LEU A 276 -32.30 -17.59 20.36
C LEU A 276 -33.00 -17.06 21.61
N PHE A 277 -32.33 -16.12 22.28
CA PHE A 277 -32.80 -15.44 23.47
C PHE A 277 -33.10 -13.97 23.16
N GLU A 278 -33.98 -13.39 23.96
CA GLU A 278 -34.37 -11.98 23.89
C GLU A 278 -34.29 -11.36 25.29
N LYS A 279 -34.22 -10.02 25.35
CA LYS A 279 -34.15 -9.30 26.61
C LYS A 279 -35.57 -9.10 27.16
N GLY A 280 -35.89 -9.76 28.27
CA GLY A 280 -37.13 -9.59 29.03
C GLY A 280 -36.97 -8.60 30.19
N GLU A 281 -38.03 -8.44 31.00
CA GLU A 281 -38.06 -7.53 32.14
C GLU A 281 -37.12 -7.94 33.30
N GLN A 282 -36.89 -9.25 33.47
CA GLN A 282 -36.09 -9.82 34.57
C GLN A 282 -34.75 -10.41 34.10
N GLY A 283 -34.36 -10.16 32.83
CA GLY A 283 -33.13 -10.68 32.24
C GLY A 283 -33.35 -11.37 30.89
N MET A 284 -32.37 -12.18 30.48
CA MET A 284 -32.42 -12.88 29.20
C MET A 284 -33.39 -14.07 29.25
N VAL A 285 -34.32 -14.14 28.29
CA VAL A 285 -35.35 -15.20 28.21
C VAL A 285 -35.28 -15.93 26.87
N ALA A 286 -35.53 -17.24 26.89
CA ALA A 286 -35.55 -18.04 25.67
C ALA A 286 -36.74 -17.64 24.79
N GLY A 287 -36.46 -17.30 23.53
CA GLY A 287 -37.49 -17.05 22.53
C GLY A 287 -37.96 -18.34 21.86
N SER A 288 -38.98 -18.23 21.00
CA SER A 288 -39.46 -19.33 20.15
C SER A 288 -38.63 -19.50 18.86
N ARG A 289 -37.74 -18.55 18.58
CA ARG A 289 -36.92 -18.48 17.36
C ARG A 289 -35.61 -19.24 17.55
N LYS A 290 -35.09 -19.78 16.44
CA LYS A 290 -33.78 -20.44 16.36
C LYS A 290 -32.93 -19.80 15.29
N THR A 291 -31.62 -20.00 15.35
CA THR A 291 -30.70 -19.60 14.28
C THR A 291 -31.07 -20.33 13.00
N LYS A 292 -31.02 -19.62 11.87
CA LYS A 292 -31.35 -20.18 10.55
C LYS A 292 -30.17 -20.88 9.91
N ILE A 293 -28.97 -20.40 10.21
CA ILE A 293 -27.72 -20.91 9.63
C ILE A 293 -26.65 -21.06 10.70
N SER A 294 -25.66 -21.90 10.43
CA SER A 294 -24.37 -21.83 11.09
C SER A 294 -23.64 -20.58 10.60
N GLY A 295 -22.83 -19.97 11.47
CA GLY A 295 -22.16 -18.73 11.09
C GLY A 295 -20.95 -18.40 11.92
N ILE A 296 -20.25 -17.36 11.47
CA ILE A 296 -19.03 -16.86 12.07
C ILE A 296 -19.02 -15.33 12.07
N VAL A 297 -18.59 -14.75 13.19
CA VAL A 297 -18.41 -13.30 13.34
C VAL A 297 -17.14 -12.97 14.10
N THR A 298 -16.59 -11.77 13.87
CA THR A 298 -15.48 -11.25 14.67
C THR A 298 -15.98 -10.92 16.08
N LEU A 299 -15.40 -11.58 17.10
CA LEU A 299 -15.84 -11.48 18.49
C LEU A 299 -15.82 -10.03 19.01
N ALA A 300 -14.82 -9.23 18.65
CA ALA A 300 -14.71 -7.83 19.05
C ALA A 300 -15.84 -6.93 18.52
N LYS A 301 -16.60 -7.39 17.51
CA LYS A 301 -17.74 -6.66 16.93
C LYS A 301 -19.08 -7.13 17.47
N VAL A 302 -19.08 -8.11 18.38
CA VAL A 302 -20.29 -8.71 18.95
C VAL A 302 -20.50 -8.17 20.36
N PRO A 303 -21.59 -7.44 20.62
CA PRO A 303 -21.94 -7.06 21.99
C PRO A 303 -22.22 -8.28 22.87
N GLY A 304 -21.63 -8.29 24.07
CA GLY A 304 -21.91 -9.24 25.13
C GLY A 304 -22.74 -8.63 26.26
N VAL A 305 -23.56 -9.45 26.91
CA VAL A 305 -24.32 -9.09 28.11
C VAL A 305 -24.21 -10.16 29.19
N ASP A 306 -24.42 -9.75 30.44
CA ASP A 306 -24.62 -10.67 31.57
C ASP A 306 -25.98 -11.38 31.52
N ALA A 307 -26.27 -12.24 32.50
CA ALA A 307 -27.54 -12.96 32.57
C ALA A 307 -28.77 -12.03 32.75
N ALA A 308 -28.57 -10.84 33.32
CA ALA A 308 -29.60 -9.81 33.47
C ALA A 308 -29.80 -8.97 32.19
N GLY A 309 -28.99 -9.18 31.15
CA GLY A 309 -29.06 -8.42 29.90
C GLY A 309 -28.40 -7.05 30.01
N THR A 310 -27.48 -6.85 30.96
CA THR A 310 -26.68 -5.62 31.12
C THR A 310 -25.48 -5.67 30.18
N ALA A 311 -25.24 -4.58 29.45
CA ALA A 311 -24.11 -4.49 28.54
C ALA A 311 -22.78 -4.53 29.29
N LEU A 312 -21.84 -5.31 28.77
CA LEU A 312 -20.49 -5.42 29.31
C LEU A 312 -19.52 -4.57 28.49
N SER A 313 -18.44 -4.10 29.13
CA SER A 313 -17.34 -3.41 28.46
C SER A 313 -16.46 -4.34 27.64
N ASP A 314 -16.45 -5.63 27.97
CA ASP A 314 -15.79 -6.68 27.20
C ASP A 314 -16.57 -8.00 27.22
N ASN A 315 -16.09 -8.98 26.45
CA ASN A 315 -16.76 -10.27 26.22
C ASN A 315 -16.16 -11.44 27.02
N LYS A 316 -15.32 -11.17 28.03
CA LYS A 316 -14.68 -12.24 28.82
C LYS A 316 -15.73 -13.03 29.59
N ASP A 317 -16.60 -12.32 30.31
CA ASP A 317 -17.63 -12.88 31.19
C ASP A 317 -19.05 -12.78 30.61
N ALA A 318 -19.17 -12.56 29.30
CA ALA A 318 -20.47 -12.52 28.63
C ALA A 318 -21.22 -13.85 28.80
N ALA A 319 -22.47 -13.77 29.23
CA ALA A 319 -23.39 -14.91 29.30
C ALA A 319 -24.16 -15.08 27.98
N TYR A 320 -24.34 -13.98 27.24
CA TYR A 320 -25.03 -13.97 25.94
C TYR A 320 -24.33 -13.04 24.94
N PHE A 321 -24.41 -13.40 23.67
CA PHE A 321 -23.81 -12.69 22.54
C PHE A 321 -24.89 -12.25 21.54
N GLN A 322 -24.86 -10.99 21.12
CA GLN A 322 -25.85 -10.48 20.15
C GLN A 322 -25.49 -10.91 18.72
N ILE A 323 -26.27 -11.82 18.14
CA ILE A 323 -26.13 -12.24 16.74
C ILE A 323 -27.10 -11.42 15.89
N ARG A 324 -26.66 -10.24 15.45
CA ARG A 324 -27.49 -9.31 14.67
C ARG A 324 -28.07 -9.91 13.40
N GLN A 325 -27.32 -10.80 12.75
CA GLN A 325 -27.73 -11.48 11.51
C GLN A 325 -28.93 -12.41 11.74
N GLU A 326 -29.01 -13.01 12.93
CA GLU A 326 -30.11 -13.88 13.36
C GLU A 326 -31.19 -13.10 14.13
N GLY A 327 -30.93 -11.82 14.44
CA GLY A 327 -31.85 -10.93 15.13
C GLY A 327 -32.21 -11.43 16.53
N GLY A 328 -31.22 -11.91 17.29
CA GLY A 328 -31.40 -12.44 18.64
C GLY A 328 -30.06 -12.61 19.39
N TRP A 329 -30.14 -13.22 20.58
CA TRP A 329 -28.97 -13.48 21.43
C TRP A 329 -28.71 -14.98 21.54
N LEU A 330 -27.45 -15.39 21.51
CA LEU A 330 -27.06 -16.76 21.80
C LEU A 330 -26.40 -16.85 23.17
N PRO A 331 -26.76 -17.84 24.01
CA PRO A 331 -26.06 -18.08 25.26
C PRO A 331 -24.64 -18.59 24.98
N THR A 332 -23.73 -18.38 25.91
CA THR A 332 -22.33 -18.82 25.81
C THR A 332 -22.19 -20.32 25.52
N ALA A 333 -23.13 -21.15 25.98
CA ALA A 333 -23.15 -22.59 25.70
C ALA A 333 -23.51 -22.96 24.25
N SER A 334 -24.13 -22.05 23.49
CA SER A 334 -24.55 -22.27 22.09
C SER A 334 -23.58 -21.67 21.07
N VAL A 335 -22.45 -21.13 21.54
CA VAL A 335 -21.44 -20.49 20.69
C VAL A 335 -20.07 -21.04 21.03
N GLN A 336 -19.17 -21.03 20.07
CA GLN A 336 -17.79 -21.41 20.26
C GLN A 336 -16.89 -20.21 20.00
N LYS A 337 -15.99 -19.93 20.95
CA LYS A 337 -14.91 -18.96 20.75
C LYS A 337 -13.80 -19.67 19.98
N VAL A 338 -13.42 -19.13 18.82
CA VAL A 338 -12.53 -19.79 17.86
C VAL A 338 -11.29 -18.93 17.63
N SER A 339 -10.12 -19.59 17.68
CA SER A 339 -8.84 -18.99 17.32
C SER A 339 -8.80 -18.63 15.83
N GLN A 340 -8.14 -17.53 15.47
CA GLN A 340 -7.90 -17.20 14.06
C GLN A 340 -7.06 -18.25 13.32
N TYR A 341 -6.32 -19.09 14.04
CA TYR A 341 -5.46 -20.12 13.47
C TYR A 341 -6.16 -21.47 13.27
N ALA A 342 -7.37 -21.64 13.81
CA ALA A 342 -8.19 -22.84 13.59
C ALA A 342 -8.88 -22.77 12.22
N LEU A 343 -8.10 -22.77 11.14
CA LEU A 343 -8.56 -22.48 9.79
C LEU A 343 -9.70 -23.41 9.33
N GLY A 344 -9.71 -24.68 9.74
CA GLY A 344 -10.81 -25.60 9.47
C GLY A 344 -12.15 -25.09 10.00
N GLU A 345 -12.17 -24.57 11.23
CA GLU A 345 -13.35 -23.95 11.85
C GLU A 345 -13.75 -22.62 11.17
N LEU A 346 -12.81 -21.97 10.48
CA LEU A 346 -13.06 -20.77 9.67
C LEU A 346 -13.51 -21.09 8.24
N GLY A 347 -13.73 -22.38 7.94
CA GLY A 347 -14.22 -22.87 6.65
C GLY A 347 -13.14 -23.15 5.60
N PHE A 348 -11.86 -23.24 5.99
CA PHE A 348 -10.82 -23.76 5.10
C PHE A 348 -10.93 -25.28 4.96
N ALA A 349 -10.75 -25.76 3.73
CA ALA A 349 -10.85 -27.17 3.41
C ALA A 349 -9.68 -27.59 2.52
N THR A 350 -9.05 -28.72 2.85
CA THR A 350 -8.04 -29.32 1.99
C THR A 350 -8.69 -30.16 0.89
N LEU A 351 -8.06 -30.18 -0.27
CA LEU A 351 -8.45 -30.99 -1.41
C LEU A 351 -7.23 -31.67 -2.02
N ASP A 352 -7.04 -32.96 -1.74
CA ASP A 352 -6.02 -33.80 -2.37
C ASP A 352 -6.70 -34.73 -3.39
N LYS A 353 -6.70 -34.32 -4.66
CA LYS A 353 -7.32 -35.06 -5.76
C LYS A 353 -6.48 -34.93 -7.02
N ALA A 354 -5.27 -35.49 -6.94
CA ALA A 354 -4.25 -35.44 -8.00
C ALA A 354 -4.82 -35.93 -9.35
N PRO A 355 -4.57 -35.21 -10.45
CA PRO A 355 -5.01 -35.63 -11.77
C PRO A 355 -4.05 -36.67 -12.37
N ALA A 356 -4.56 -37.47 -13.32
CA ALA A 356 -3.71 -38.36 -14.12
C ALA A 356 -2.97 -37.62 -15.26
N SER A 357 -3.41 -36.41 -15.62
CA SER A 357 -2.83 -35.55 -16.65
C SER A 357 -3.11 -34.06 -16.35
N PHE A 358 -2.33 -33.15 -16.92
CA PHE A 358 -2.65 -31.72 -16.93
C PHE A 358 -3.80 -31.34 -17.88
N ASP A 359 -4.26 -32.27 -18.71
CA ASP A 359 -5.55 -32.14 -19.38
C ASP A 359 -6.69 -32.43 -18.40
N LEU A 360 -7.09 -31.40 -17.64
CA LEU A 360 -8.05 -31.55 -16.55
C LEU A 360 -9.50 -31.66 -17.04
N ILE A 361 -9.77 -31.24 -18.28
CA ILE A 361 -11.08 -31.21 -18.92
C ILE A 361 -10.88 -31.56 -20.40
N ASP A 362 -10.63 -32.83 -20.69
CA ASP A 362 -10.35 -33.33 -22.05
C ASP A 362 -11.57 -33.33 -22.98
N GLY A 363 -12.75 -32.99 -22.46
CA GLY A 363 -14.01 -33.00 -23.19
C GLY A 363 -14.54 -34.41 -23.52
N ILE A 364 -13.90 -35.49 -23.02
CA ILE A 364 -14.21 -36.89 -23.34
C ILE A 364 -14.55 -37.69 -22.07
N ASN A 365 -13.80 -37.50 -20.98
CA ASN A 365 -13.96 -38.22 -19.73
C ASN A 365 -14.51 -37.30 -18.65
N GLN A 366 -15.37 -37.85 -17.77
CA GLN A 366 -15.82 -37.09 -16.61
C GLN A 366 -14.61 -36.75 -15.73
N PRO A 367 -14.37 -35.47 -15.40
CA PRO A 367 -13.21 -35.09 -14.62
C PRO A 367 -13.29 -35.73 -13.23
N ASN A 368 -12.27 -36.50 -12.84
CA ASN A 368 -12.14 -37.03 -11.49
C ASN A 368 -10.85 -36.51 -10.82
N ASN A 369 -10.68 -35.20 -10.88
CA ASN A 369 -9.49 -34.48 -10.42
C ASN A 369 -9.88 -33.28 -9.55
N VAL A 370 -8.92 -32.39 -9.31
CA VAL A 370 -9.08 -31.14 -8.54
C VAL A 370 -10.30 -30.30 -8.99
N VAL A 371 -10.63 -30.25 -10.29
CA VAL A 371 -11.78 -29.48 -10.80
C VAL A 371 -13.09 -30.00 -10.22
N LYS A 372 -13.30 -31.32 -10.29
CA LYS A 372 -14.48 -31.96 -9.68
C LYS A 372 -14.49 -31.79 -8.17
N GLY A 373 -13.34 -31.92 -7.52
CA GLY A 373 -13.23 -31.70 -6.08
C GLY A 373 -13.66 -30.29 -5.66
N ILE A 374 -13.27 -29.26 -6.41
CA ILE A 374 -13.72 -27.88 -6.19
C ILE A 374 -15.24 -27.77 -6.37
N LEU A 375 -15.80 -28.36 -7.42
CA LEU A 375 -17.26 -28.35 -7.64
C LEU A 375 -18.03 -29.06 -6.54
N GLU A 376 -17.50 -30.16 -6.00
CA GLU A 376 -18.09 -30.88 -4.85
C GLU A 376 -18.13 -29.96 -3.60
N GLN A 377 -17.07 -29.18 -3.36
CA GLN A 377 -17.05 -28.18 -2.27
C GLN A 377 -18.06 -27.04 -2.50
N LEU A 378 -18.15 -26.52 -3.72
CA LEU A 378 -19.12 -25.47 -4.07
C LEU A 378 -20.56 -25.99 -4.02
N TYR A 379 -20.79 -27.25 -4.40
CA TYR A 379 -22.08 -27.90 -4.29
C TYR A 379 -22.52 -27.99 -2.83
N LYS A 380 -21.63 -28.43 -1.93
CA LYS A 380 -21.90 -28.47 -0.49
C LYS A 380 -22.27 -27.09 0.05
N ALA A 381 -21.50 -26.05 -0.29
CA ALA A 381 -21.82 -24.67 0.10
C ALA A 381 -23.19 -24.22 -0.44
N ALA A 382 -23.54 -24.62 -1.67
CA ALA A 382 -24.84 -24.31 -2.26
C ALA A 382 -26.01 -25.09 -1.63
N GLN A 383 -25.77 -26.27 -1.04
CA GLN A 383 -26.78 -27.01 -0.29
C GLN A 383 -27.13 -26.34 1.04
N GLU A 384 -26.13 -25.72 1.68
CA GLU A 384 -26.26 -24.98 2.95
C GLU A 384 -26.81 -23.55 2.76
N GLU A 385 -27.07 -23.13 1.52
CA GLU A 385 -27.55 -21.80 1.17
C GLU A 385 -29.02 -21.57 1.55
N THR A 386 -29.28 -20.42 2.18
CA THR A 386 -30.64 -20.03 2.63
C THR A 386 -31.22 -18.83 1.89
N ARG A 387 -30.41 -18.10 1.11
CA ARG A 387 -30.89 -16.99 0.27
C ARG A 387 -31.75 -17.54 -0.86
N THR A 388 -33.02 -17.17 -0.87
CA THR A 388 -34.01 -17.63 -1.87
C THR A 388 -33.58 -17.35 -3.31
N THR A 389 -32.90 -16.22 -3.56
CA THR A 389 -32.35 -15.85 -4.88
C THR A 389 -31.23 -16.76 -5.37
N HIS A 390 -30.66 -17.61 -4.49
CA HIS A 390 -29.54 -18.50 -4.78
C HIS A 390 -29.96 -19.98 -4.77
N ALA A 391 -31.23 -20.28 -4.53
CA ALA A 391 -31.76 -21.64 -4.39
C ALA A 391 -31.54 -22.52 -5.63
N LEU A 392 -31.37 -21.92 -6.82
CA LEU A 392 -31.08 -22.63 -8.06
C LEU A 392 -29.63 -23.12 -8.16
N ASN A 393 -28.69 -22.52 -7.42
CA ASN A 393 -27.27 -22.84 -7.55
C ASN A 393 -26.97 -24.30 -7.19
N LYS A 394 -27.62 -24.85 -6.16
CA LYS A 394 -27.45 -26.26 -5.80
C LYS A 394 -27.87 -27.17 -6.96
N TYR A 395 -28.92 -26.82 -7.70
CA TYR A 395 -29.36 -27.60 -8.85
C TYR A 395 -28.39 -27.44 -10.03
N ASN A 396 -27.80 -26.26 -10.21
CA ASN A 396 -26.76 -26.04 -11.23
C ASN A 396 -25.49 -26.85 -10.95
N TYR A 397 -24.97 -26.80 -9.72
CA TYR A 397 -23.81 -27.61 -9.34
C TYR A 397 -24.12 -29.10 -9.36
N LYS A 398 -25.30 -29.51 -8.87
CA LYS A 398 -25.79 -30.89 -8.99
C LYS A 398 -25.85 -31.31 -10.46
N ARG A 399 -26.40 -30.48 -11.35
CA ARG A 399 -26.40 -30.69 -12.80
C ARG A 399 -24.98 -30.83 -13.35
N LEU A 400 -24.03 -29.98 -12.97
CA LEU A 400 -22.65 -30.11 -13.46
C LEU A 400 -21.95 -31.38 -12.94
N LEU A 401 -22.31 -31.85 -11.75
CA LEU A 401 -21.80 -33.09 -11.17
C LEU A 401 -22.50 -34.35 -11.75
N GLU A 402 -23.79 -34.27 -12.08
CA GLU A 402 -24.66 -35.40 -12.48
C GLU A 402 -24.97 -35.49 -13.99
N LEU A 403 -25.15 -34.36 -14.67
CA LEU A 403 -25.49 -34.25 -16.09
C LEU A 403 -24.23 -33.94 -16.90
N ILE A 404 -23.54 -35.05 -17.11
CA ILE A 404 -22.32 -35.30 -17.86
C ILE A 404 -22.42 -34.92 -19.35
N ASP A 405 -23.62 -34.68 -19.89
CA ASP A 405 -23.81 -34.27 -21.29
C ASP A 405 -25.23 -33.71 -21.46
N SER A 406 -25.42 -32.44 -21.11
CA SER A 406 -26.76 -31.85 -21.03
C SER A 406 -27.42 -31.63 -22.40
N ASN A 407 -26.62 -31.58 -23.46
CA ASN A 407 -27.04 -31.44 -24.86
C ASN A 407 -26.97 -32.77 -25.65
N GLN A 408 -26.54 -33.86 -25.02
CA GLN A 408 -26.40 -35.19 -25.61
C GLN A 408 -25.45 -35.23 -26.83
N ASP A 409 -24.44 -34.35 -26.85
CA ASP A 409 -23.49 -34.26 -27.97
C ASP A 409 -22.26 -35.17 -27.80
N GLY A 410 -22.09 -35.79 -26.64
CA GLY A 410 -20.99 -36.66 -26.27
C GLY A 410 -19.75 -35.92 -25.72
N TYR A 411 -19.81 -34.61 -25.52
CA TYR A 411 -18.66 -33.77 -25.12
C TYR A 411 -18.97 -32.87 -23.91
N TYR A 412 -17.94 -32.56 -23.11
CA TYR A 412 -18.06 -31.67 -21.95
C TYR A 412 -17.53 -30.27 -22.28
N SER A 413 -18.27 -29.22 -21.92
CA SER A 413 -17.85 -27.84 -22.19
C SER A 413 -16.97 -27.27 -21.07
N GLU A 414 -15.70 -26.95 -21.39
CA GLU A 414 -14.81 -26.19 -20.51
C GLU A 414 -15.45 -24.90 -19.98
N GLN A 415 -16.28 -24.25 -20.80
CA GLN A 415 -16.92 -22.99 -20.46
C GLN A 415 -17.95 -23.14 -19.34
N GLU A 416 -18.67 -24.28 -19.28
CA GLU A 416 -19.64 -24.56 -18.21
C GLU A 416 -18.92 -24.76 -16.85
N TYR A 417 -17.83 -25.53 -16.83
CA TYR A 417 -17.00 -25.72 -15.63
C TYR A 417 -16.38 -24.39 -15.17
N ARG A 418 -15.84 -23.61 -16.11
CA ARG A 418 -15.25 -22.30 -15.81
C ARG A 418 -16.29 -21.35 -15.19
N GLN A 419 -17.50 -21.27 -15.75
CA GLN A 419 -18.57 -20.44 -15.21
C GLN A 419 -19.00 -20.88 -13.80
N ALA A 420 -19.03 -22.19 -13.55
CA ALA A 420 -19.41 -22.75 -12.26
C ALA A 420 -18.41 -22.43 -11.15
N ILE A 421 -17.11 -22.52 -11.46
CA ILE A 421 -16.04 -22.15 -10.53
C ILE A 421 -16.07 -20.64 -10.27
N HIS A 422 -16.24 -19.81 -11.30
CA HIS A 422 -16.28 -18.35 -11.17
C HIS A 422 -17.64 -17.80 -10.70
N ASN A 423 -18.29 -18.48 -9.75
CA ASN A 423 -19.50 -17.97 -9.11
C ASN A 423 -19.15 -17.02 -7.97
N VAL A 424 -19.37 -15.72 -8.19
CA VAL A 424 -19.09 -14.65 -7.21
C VAL A 424 -19.78 -14.89 -5.87
N SER A 425 -20.94 -15.55 -5.86
CA SER A 425 -21.73 -15.80 -4.64
C SER A 425 -21.09 -16.79 -3.68
N TYR A 426 -20.22 -17.68 -4.19
CA TYR A 426 -19.49 -18.70 -3.41
C TYR A 426 -17.98 -18.48 -3.42
N ARG A 427 -17.53 -17.31 -3.89
CA ARG A 427 -16.11 -16.96 -3.98
C ARG A 427 -15.37 -17.16 -2.66
N ASP A 428 -16.00 -16.83 -1.54
CA ASP A 428 -15.39 -16.96 -0.21
C ASP A 428 -15.22 -18.43 0.22
N HIS A 429 -16.02 -19.36 -0.33
CA HIS A 429 -15.80 -20.79 -0.15
C HIS A 429 -14.68 -21.28 -1.06
N LEU A 430 -14.69 -20.87 -2.35
CA LEU A 430 -13.62 -21.19 -3.30
C LEU A 430 -12.24 -20.76 -2.78
N TYR A 431 -12.13 -19.54 -2.26
CA TYR A 431 -10.86 -18.97 -1.79
C TYR A 431 -10.32 -19.61 -0.51
N ARG A 432 -11.13 -20.46 0.14
CA ARG A 432 -10.76 -21.24 1.32
C ARG A 432 -10.41 -22.69 1.00
N VAL A 433 -10.48 -23.09 -0.28
CA VAL A 433 -9.96 -24.38 -0.72
C VAL A 433 -8.43 -24.31 -0.77
N ILE A 434 -7.79 -25.29 -0.14
CA ILE A 434 -6.35 -25.52 -0.17
C ILE A 434 -6.13 -26.80 -0.97
N ALA A 435 -5.75 -26.65 -2.24
CA ALA A 435 -5.71 -27.76 -3.19
C ALA A 435 -4.28 -28.29 -3.34
N LYS A 436 -4.10 -29.60 -3.27
CA LYS A 436 -2.85 -30.26 -3.63
C LYS A 436 -2.94 -30.75 -5.06
N HIS A 437 -1.99 -30.37 -5.89
CA HIS A 437 -1.86 -30.89 -7.25
C HIS A 437 -0.42 -30.85 -7.73
N ALA A 438 -0.11 -31.66 -8.74
CA ALA A 438 1.15 -31.60 -9.45
C ALA A 438 1.39 -30.20 -10.02
N SER A 439 2.63 -29.69 -9.92
CA SER A 439 2.97 -28.38 -10.46
C SER A 439 3.54 -28.46 -11.87
N GLU A 440 3.00 -27.64 -12.77
CA GLU A 440 3.52 -27.45 -14.12
C GLU A 440 4.94 -26.85 -14.16
N TRP A 441 5.43 -26.31 -13.05
CA TRP A 441 6.80 -25.80 -12.94
C TRP A 441 7.80 -26.88 -12.50
N TYR A 442 7.32 -28.07 -12.14
CA TYR A 442 8.16 -29.20 -11.75
C TYR A 442 8.28 -30.25 -12.88
N TYR A 443 7.16 -30.58 -13.52
CA TYR A 443 7.10 -31.61 -14.56
C TYR A 443 7.36 -31.02 -15.95
N GLY A 444 8.24 -31.67 -16.71
CA GLY A 444 8.59 -31.28 -18.07
C GLY A 444 7.73 -31.98 -19.12
N LYS A 445 7.97 -31.62 -20.39
CA LYS A 445 7.22 -32.16 -21.56
C LYS A 445 7.28 -33.69 -21.69
N ASP A 446 8.33 -34.32 -21.18
CA ASP A 446 8.55 -35.77 -21.28
C ASP A 446 7.82 -36.56 -20.18
N ASP A 447 7.31 -35.88 -19.15
CA ASP A 447 6.57 -36.47 -18.04
C ASP A 447 5.15 -36.84 -18.46
N GLN A 448 4.64 -37.94 -17.88
CA GLN A 448 3.34 -38.51 -18.25
C GLN A 448 2.18 -37.52 -18.14
N LEU A 449 2.25 -36.61 -17.16
CA LEU A 449 1.21 -35.61 -16.93
C LEU A 449 0.98 -34.69 -18.14
N TRP A 450 2.06 -34.31 -18.85
CA TRP A 450 1.99 -33.48 -20.06
C TRP A 450 1.80 -34.29 -21.34
N LYS A 451 2.37 -35.51 -21.39
CA LYS A 451 2.33 -36.35 -22.59
C LYS A 451 0.94 -36.55 -23.16
N THR A 452 -0.05 -36.87 -22.32
CA THR A 452 -1.42 -37.10 -22.78
C THR A 452 -1.96 -35.90 -23.58
N TYR A 453 -1.75 -34.68 -23.08
CA TYR A 453 -2.17 -33.46 -23.77
C TYR A 453 -1.34 -33.18 -25.04
N LEU A 454 -0.01 -33.27 -24.93
CA LEU A 454 0.89 -33.01 -26.06
C LEU A 454 0.73 -34.02 -27.20
N ASP A 455 0.37 -35.25 -26.90
CA ASP A 455 0.15 -36.30 -27.88
C ASP A 455 -1.11 -36.02 -28.71
N THR A 456 -2.21 -35.55 -28.09
CA THR A 456 -3.42 -35.10 -28.78
C THR A 456 -3.12 -33.97 -29.78
N LEU A 457 -2.30 -32.99 -29.38
CA LEU A 457 -1.91 -31.88 -30.26
C LEU A 457 -1.08 -32.30 -31.47
N THR A 458 -0.47 -33.49 -31.45
CA THR A 458 0.29 -34.01 -32.61
C THR A 458 -0.57 -34.07 -33.86
N THR A 459 -1.84 -34.44 -33.71
CA THR A 459 -2.79 -34.56 -34.80
C THR A 459 -3.53 -33.24 -35.05
N ASP A 460 -4.00 -32.60 -33.99
CA ASP A 460 -4.93 -31.47 -34.11
C ASP A 460 -4.23 -30.14 -34.40
N ALA A 461 -3.03 -29.93 -33.84
CA ALA A 461 -2.33 -28.66 -33.88
C ALA A 461 -0.80 -28.81 -33.70
N PRO A 462 -0.07 -29.41 -34.66
CA PRO A 462 1.35 -29.76 -34.49
C PRO A 462 2.29 -28.56 -34.27
N LEU A 463 1.94 -27.38 -34.81
CA LEU A 463 2.69 -26.14 -34.54
C LEU A 463 2.51 -25.67 -33.10
N TRP A 464 1.31 -25.84 -32.54
CA TRP A 464 1.04 -25.53 -31.13
C TRP A 464 1.78 -26.49 -30.20
N LYS A 465 1.84 -27.79 -30.53
CA LYS A 465 2.67 -28.76 -29.79
C LYS A 465 4.13 -28.29 -29.71
N THR A 466 4.72 -27.96 -30.85
CA THR A 466 6.13 -27.52 -30.94
C THR A 466 6.37 -26.28 -30.06
N TYR A 467 5.47 -25.31 -30.12
CA TYR A 467 5.53 -24.12 -29.27
C TYR A 467 5.44 -24.47 -27.78
N LEU A 468 4.47 -25.31 -27.40
CA LEU A 468 4.23 -25.72 -26.01
C LEU A 468 5.41 -26.51 -25.43
N GLU A 469 6.02 -27.41 -26.20
CA GLU A 469 7.22 -28.12 -25.76
C GLU A 469 8.37 -27.16 -25.41
N VAL A 470 8.62 -26.16 -26.26
CA VAL A 470 9.63 -25.13 -25.99
C VAL A 470 9.25 -24.25 -24.80
N PHE A 471 7.96 -23.97 -24.62
CA PHE A 471 7.46 -23.21 -23.49
C PHE A 471 7.66 -23.99 -22.17
N LEU A 472 7.32 -25.28 -22.13
CA LEU A 472 7.46 -26.14 -20.95
C LEU A 472 8.92 -26.32 -20.53
N ASP A 473 9.83 -26.47 -21.50
CA ASP A 473 11.27 -26.53 -21.22
C ASP A 473 11.77 -25.28 -20.48
N LYS A 474 11.16 -24.11 -20.72
CA LYS A 474 11.49 -22.83 -20.07
C LYS A 474 10.77 -22.60 -18.75
N MET A 475 9.63 -23.25 -18.52
CA MET A 475 8.80 -23.08 -17.32
C MET A 475 9.17 -24.03 -16.19
N THR A 476 9.96 -25.07 -16.46
CA THR A 476 10.31 -26.12 -15.49
C THR A 476 11.46 -25.67 -14.57
N TRP A 477 11.17 -24.79 -13.60
CA TRP A 477 12.18 -24.25 -12.68
C TRP A 477 12.19 -24.89 -11.29
N MET A 478 11.06 -25.43 -10.80
CA MET A 478 10.96 -25.95 -9.43
C MET A 478 11.87 -27.17 -9.22
N LYS A 479 11.98 -28.03 -10.24
CA LYS A 479 12.87 -29.19 -10.19
C LYS A 479 14.33 -28.77 -10.01
N ALA A 480 14.79 -27.80 -10.81
CA ALA A 480 16.14 -27.26 -10.68
C ALA A 480 16.36 -26.54 -9.34
N ALA A 481 15.37 -25.78 -8.83
CA ALA A 481 15.46 -25.18 -7.50
C ALA A 481 15.61 -26.23 -6.40
N SER A 482 14.89 -27.35 -6.52
CA SER A 482 14.92 -28.47 -5.57
C SER A 482 16.27 -29.18 -5.57
N GLU A 483 16.84 -29.43 -6.75
CA GLU A 483 18.19 -29.98 -6.91
C GLU A 483 19.28 -29.06 -6.32
N ASN A 484 19.01 -27.75 -6.25
CA ASN A 484 19.87 -26.74 -5.62
C ASN A 484 19.53 -26.47 -4.14
N GLY A 485 18.81 -27.39 -3.47
CA GLY A 485 18.62 -27.38 -2.02
C GLY A 485 17.45 -26.55 -1.50
N VAL A 486 16.57 -26.06 -2.37
CA VAL A 486 15.29 -25.46 -1.94
C VAL A 486 14.29 -26.59 -1.65
N ALA A 487 13.62 -26.56 -0.49
CA ALA A 487 12.61 -27.56 -0.12
C ALA A 487 11.29 -27.36 -0.89
N LEU A 488 11.32 -27.58 -2.20
CA LEU A 488 10.16 -27.62 -3.09
C LEU A 488 9.99 -29.05 -3.63
N GLY A 489 8.76 -29.42 -3.96
CA GLY A 489 8.44 -30.74 -4.48
C GLY A 489 7.48 -30.69 -5.65
N ALA A 490 7.14 -31.86 -6.16
CA ALA A 490 6.33 -32.01 -7.36
C ALA A 490 4.85 -31.65 -7.14
N GLU A 491 4.35 -31.80 -5.92
CA GLU A 491 2.94 -31.66 -5.56
C GLU A 491 2.75 -30.72 -4.35
N PRO A 492 2.99 -29.42 -4.52
CA PRO A 492 2.73 -28.45 -3.46
C PRO A 492 1.23 -28.29 -3.18
N TRP A 493 0.91 -27.82 -1.98
CA TRP A 493 -0.40 -27.27 -1.66
C TRP A 493 -0.49 -25.84 -2.19
N HIS A 494 -1.56 -25.53 -2.92
CA HIS A 494 -1.90 -24.21 -3.43
C HIS A 494 -3.04 -23.62 -2.60
N MET A 495 -2.90 -22.35 -2.23
CA MET A 495 -3.93 -21.61 -1.50
C MET A 495 -4.07 -20.19 -2.02
N HIS A 496 -5.29 -19.66 -1.93
CA HIS A 496 -5.54 -18.29 -2.37
C HIS A 496 -4.72 -17.31 -1.51
N PRO A 497 -3.78 -16.54 -2.08
CA PRO A 497 -2.78 -15.80 -1.32
C PRO A 497 -3.43 -14.78 -0.38
N ILE A 498 -4.42 -14.01 -0.87
CA ILE A 498 -5.07 -12.97 -0.05
C ILE A 498 -5.89 -13.58 1.09
N ALA A 499 -6.77 -14.56 0.80
CA ALA A 499 -7.64 -15.16 1.80
C ALA A 499 -6.84 -15.91 2.88
N PHE A 500 -5.88 -16.73 2.47
CA PHE A 500 -5.04 -17.51 3.38
C PHE A 500 -4.16 -16.59 4.24
N LEU A 501 -3.38 -15.69 3.62
CA LEU A 501 -2.50 -14.78 4.35
C LEU A 501 -3.29 -13.86 5.28
N ASN A 502 -4.48 -13.41 4.88
CA ASN A 502 -5.33 -12.60 5.75
C ASN A 502 -5.85 -13.38 6.97
N ALA A 503 -6.12 -14.67 6.84
CA ALA A 503 -6.57 -15.51 7.96
C ALA A 503 -5.45 -15.75 8.99
N ILE A 504 -4.21 -15.99 8.53
CA ILE A 504 -3.06 -16.20 9.42
C ILE A 504 -2.34 -14.90 9.81
N LYS A 505 -2.76 -13.77 9.24
CA LYS A 505 -2.20 -12.46 9.53
C LYS A 505 -2.37 -12.21 11.03
N LYS A 506 -1.26 -12.09 11.74
CA LYS A 506 -1.28 -11.56 13.10
C LYS A 506 -1.98 -10.20 13.07
N GLY A 507 -3.02 -10.03 13.88
CA GLY A 507 -3.50 -8.70 14.20
C GLY A 507 -2.32 -7.82 14.56
N LYS A 508 -2.29 -6.56 14.12
CA LYS A 508 -1.21 -5.65 14.49
C LYS A 508 -1.15 -5.63 16.00
N ALA A 509 -0.02 -6.10 16.54
CA ALA A 509 0.18 -6.11 17.97
C ALA A 509 0.00 -4.66 18.44
N LYS A 510 -0.96 -4.50 19.34
CA LYS A 510 -1.33 -3.18 19.84
C LYS A 510 -0.26 -2.74 20.81
N ILE A 511 -0.06 -1.43 20.89
CA ILE A 511 0.61 -0.85 22.04
C ILE A 511 -0.26 -1.23 23.25
N THR A 512 0.36 -1.83 24.27
CA THR A 512 -0.35 -2.20 25.50
C THR A 512 -0.01 -1.25 26.63
N ARG A 513 -0.87 -1.22 27.65
CA ARG A 513 -0.58 -0.51 28.90
C ARG A 513 0.73 -0.98 29.52
N GLU A 514 1.01 -2.29 29.50
CA GLU A 514 2.22 -2.87 30.07
C GLU A 514 3.48 -2.31 29.38
N MET A 515 3.45 -2.15 28.06
CA MET A 515 4.53 -1.49 27.31
C MET A 515 4.69 -0.03 27.75
N LEU A 516 3.59 0.72 27.86
CA LEU A 516 3.65 2.12 28.30
C LEU A 516 4.06 2.27 29.77
N ARG A 517 3.71 1.31 30.63
CA ARG A 517 4.10 1.29 32.04
C ARG A 517 5.61 1.10 32.19
N ARG A 518 6.29 0.46 31.23
CA ARG A 518 7.77 0.40 31.21
C ARG A 518 8.39 1.75 30.86
N ILE A 519 7.71 2.59 30.08
CA ILE A 519 8.14 3.97 29.79
C ILE A 519 7.87 4.90 31.00
N TRP A 520 6.68 4.80 31.60
CA TRP A 520 6.26 5.57 32.77
C TRP A 520 6.01 4.65 33.97
N PRO A 521 7.07 4.23 34.68
CA PRO A 521 6.98 3.19 35.71
C PRO A 521 6.24 3.58 36.98
N ASP A 522 6.11 4.88 37.27
CA ASP A 522 5.46 5.35 38.50
C ASP A 522 3.95 5.56 38.31
N PRO A 523 3.08 4.72 38.89
CA PRO A 523 1.63 4.88 38.79
C PRO A 523 1.11 6.13 39.50
N ARG A 524 1.91 6.76 40.37
CA ARG A 524 1.57 8.03 41.02
C ARG A 524 1.67 9.22 40.07
N ASN A 525 2.47 9.10 39.02
CA ASN A 525 2.62 10.14 38.00
C ASN A 525 1.59 9.99 36.87
N VAL A 526 1.28 8.75 36.48
CA VAL A 526 0.27 8.46 35.44
C VAL A 526 -0.46 7.18 35.77
N SER A 527 -1.79 7.24 35.86
CA SER A 527 -2.63 6.08 36.19
C SER A 527 -2.69 5.08 35.03
N ASP A 528 -3.03 3.83 35.35
CA ASP A 528 -3.25 2.79 34.33
C ASP A 528 -4.35 3.17 33.35
N SER A 529 -5.45 3.76 33.84
CA SER A 529 -6.56 4.22 32.99
C SER A 529 -6.13 5.27 31.96
N VAL A 530 -5.17 6.14 32.30
CA VAL A 530 -4.60 7.10 31.35
C VAL A 530 -3.77 6.36 30.32
N LEU A 531 -2.89 5.44 30.75
CA LEU A 531 -2.08 4.66 29.81
C LEU A 531 -2.93 3.78 28.89
N ASP A 532 -4.05 3.23 29.38
CA ASP A 532 -5.00 2.46 28.56
C ASP A 532 -5.54 3.30 27.40
N VAL A 533 -5.97 4.54 27.67
CA VAL A 533 -6.45 5.48 26.64
C VAL A 533 -5.35 5.82 25.64
N VAL A 534 -4.11 6.04 26.11
CA VAL A 534 -2.97 6.36 25.23
C VAL A 534 -2.61 5.18 24.33
N ALA A 535 -2.57 3.98 24.91
CA ALA A 535 -2.32 2.73 24.20
C ALA A 535 -3.39 2.50 23.12
N GLU A 536 -4.66 2.74 23.44
CA GLU A 536 -5.78 2.63 22.52
C GLU A 536 -5.67 3.63 21.36
N GLU A 537 -5.51 4.93 21.65
CA GLU A 537 -5.48 5.98 20.63
C GLU A 537 -4.31 5.80 19.64
N PHE A 538 -3.12 5.46 20.13
CA PHE A 538 -1.98 5.19 19.27
C PHE A 538 -2.13 3.89 18.48
N SER A 539 -2.68 2.83 19.09
CA SER A 539 -2.93 1.56 18.38
C SER A 539 -3.97 1.71 17.27
N ASN A 540 -5.02 2.50 17.50
CA ASN A 540 -6.12 2.68 16.54
C ASN A 540 -5.71 3.46 15.28
N LYS A 541 -4.66 4.29 15.36
CA LYS A 541 -4.15 5.11 14.24
C LYS A 541 -2.71 4.81 13.86
N PHE A 542 -2.21 3.65 14.30
CA PHE A 542 -0.83 3.22 14.15
C PHE A 542 -0.29 3.33 12.71
N ASP A 543 -1.09 2.89 11.74
CA ASP A 543 -0.75 2.99 10.32
C ASP A 543 -1.03 4.34 9.71
N MET A 544 -2.21 4.89 9.99
CA MET A 544 -2.69 6.13 9.39
C MET A 544 -1.78 7.30 9.73
N CYS A 545 -1.19 7.29 10.93
CA CYS A 545 -0.28 8.33 11.42
C CYS A 545 1.19 7.90 11.36
N ASN A 546 1.53 6.86 10.60
CA ASN A 546 2.91 6.46 10.30
C ASN A 546 3.79 6.24 11.55
N ILE A 547 3.29 5.49 12.54
CA ILE A 547 4.08 5.01 13.70
C ILE A 547 4.26 3.48 13.66
N ASN A 548 4.14 2.91 12.46
CA ASN A 548 3.96 1.48 12.19
C ASN A 548 5.23 0.71 11.79
N THR A 549 6.41 1.24 12.07
CA THR A 549 7.68 0.51 11.97
C THR A 549 8.44 0.63 13.28
N ARG A 550 9.33 -0.31 13.56
CA ARG A 550 10.14 -0.33 14.77
C ARG A 550 10.82 1.03 14.99
N SER A 551 11.58 1.51 14.01
CA SER A 551 12.28 2.80 14.10
C SER A 551 11.33 3.97 14.35
N ARG A 552 10.21 4.06 13.62
CA ARG A 552 9.22 5.14 13.79
C ARG A 552 8.65 5.18 15.20
N LEU A 553 8.23 4.02 15.72
CA LEU A 553 7.59 3.93 17.02
C LEU A 553 8.53 4.32 18.16
N TYR A 554 9.77 3.81 18.13
CA TYR A 554 10.77 4.12 19.15
C TYR A 554 11.16 5.61 19.14
N HIS A 555 11.35 6.22 17.96
CA HIS A 555 11.57 7.66 17.86
C HIS A 555 10.37 8.48 18.36
N PHE A 556 9.15 8.08 18.00
CA PHE A 556 7.93 8.75 18.41
C PHE A 556 7.81 8.83 19.95
N PHE A 557 7.97 7.69 20.63
CA PHE A 557 7.91 7.62 22.10
C PHE A 557 9.10 8.27 22.79
N ALA A 558 10.33 8.15 22.26
CA ALA A 558 11.49 8.85 22.80
C ALA A 558 11.27 10.37 22.84
N GLN A 559 10.69 10.90 21.77
CA GLN A 559 10.35 12.31 21.69
C GLN A 559 9.19 12.67 22.62
N ILE A 560 8.14 11.84 22.73
CA ILE A 560 7.01 12.12 23.66
C ILE A 560 7.48 12.13 25.10
N TYR A 561 8.26 11.13 25.51
CA TYR A 561 8.76 11.01 26.87
C TYR A 561 9.58 12.24 27.27
N GLN A 562 10.38 12.79 26.36
CA GLN A 562 11.10 14.03 26.62
C GLN A 562 10.17 15.24 26.80
N GLU A 563 9.10 15.35 26.00
CA GLU A 563 8.17 16.49 26.09
C GLU A 563 7.34 16.47 27.38
N VAL A 564 6.81 15.31 27.76
CA VAL A 564 5.91 15.21 28.93
C VAL A 564 6.66 14.89 30.23
N GLY A 565 7.90 14.40 30.09
CA GLY A 565 8.74 13.97 31.19
C GLY A 565 8.23 12.72 31.94
N PRO A 566 8.96 12.29 32.99
CA PRO A 566 8.57 11.15 33.82
C PRO A 566 7.28 11.38 34.63
N ALA A 567 6.89 12.65 34.79
CA ALA A 567 5.67 13.07 35.49
C ALA A 567 4.43 13.16 34.57
N PHE A 568 4.58 12.89 33.27
CA PHE A 568 3.48 12.92 32.29
C PHE A 568 2.72 14.26 32.24
N ASN A 569 3.44 15.39 32.23
CA ASN A 569 2.84 16.72 32.24
C ASN A 569 2.35 17.11 30.85
N LEU A 570 1.03 17.28 30.69
CA LEU A 570 0.39 17.70 29.43
C LEU A 570 0.23 19.22 29.30
N ASN A 571 0.66 20.00 30.30
CA ASN A 571 0.52 21.44 30.33
C ASN A 571 1.88 22.11 30.42
N GLU A 572 2.04 23.20 29.67
CA GLU A 572 3.20 24.06 29.82
C GLU A 572 3.19 24.80 31.18
N GLY A 573 4.34 24.78 31.86
CA GLY A 573 4.57 25.55 33.08
C GLY A 573 5.13 26.93 32.80
N PHE A 574 4.55 27.96 33.41
CA PHE A 574 5.04 29.36 33.35
C PHE A 574 5.59 29.86 34.68
N ASN A 575 6.08 28.97 35.54
CA ASN A 575 6.61 29.34 36.86
C ASN A 575 8.11 29.66 36.80
N TYR A 576 8.47 30.71 36.06
CA TYR A 576 9.87 31.09 35.81
C TYR A 576 10.33 32.22 36.73
N ARG A 577 11.60 32.16 37.17
CA ARG A 577 12.25 33.30 37.82
C ARG A 577 12.50 34.42 36.80
N PRO A 578 12.60 35.69 37.22
CA PRO A 578 12.83 36.82 36.30
C PRO A 578 13.99 36.61 35.32
N GLN A 579 15.14 36.13 35.79
CA GLN A 579 16.28 35.88 34.90
C GLN A 579 15.99 34.80 33.84
N VAL A 580 15.27 33.73 34.20
CA VAL A 580 14.92 32.66 33.26
C VAL A 580 13.95 33.17 32.19
N LEU A 581 13.04 34.09 32.54
CA LEU A 581 12.17 34.74 31.56
C LEU A 581 12.98 35.55 30.54
N ILE A 582 13.94 36.33 31.02
CA ILE A 582 14.86 37.10 30.17
C ILE A 582 15.63 36.13 29.26
N ASP A 583 16.18 35.04 29.79
CA ASP A 583 16.98 34.14 28.97
C ASP A 583 16.14 33.43 27.88
N LYS A 584 14.92 33.01 28.21
CA LYS A 584 14.05 32.20 27.34
C LYS A 584 13.25 33.00 26.30
N PHE A 585 12.71 34.16 26.66
CA PHE A 585 11.70 34.82 25.84
C PHE A 585 12.18 36.18 25.31
N ALA A 586 12.13 36.35 23.99
CA ALA A 586 12.59 37.57 23.33
C ALA A 586 11.91 38.85 23.86
N TYR A 587 10.62 38.77 24.23
CA TYR A 587 9.92 39.89 24.85
C TYR A 587 10.61 40.37 26.13
N TYR A 588 10.90 39.46 27.07
CA TYR A 588 11.51 39.80 28.35
C TYR A 588 13.00 40.18 28.23
N ARG A 589 13.71 39.73 27.19
CA ARG A 589 15.04 40.28 26.85
C ARG A 589 14.99 41.77 26.59
N ASN A 590 13.97 42.21 25.86
CA ASN A 590 13.80 43.61 25.48
C ASN A 590 13.06 44.44 26.54
N HIS A 591 12.40 43.77 27.49
CA HIS A 591 11.59 44.37 28.56
C HIS A 591 11.93 43.72 29.92
N SER A 592 13.19 43.83 30.36
CA SER A 592 13.68 43.12 31.55
C SER A 592 12.97 43.50 32.85
N GLN A 593 12.41 44.70 32.93
CA GLN A 593 11.62 45.18 34.07
C GLN A 593 10.32 44.38 34.23
N ASP A 594 9.68 44.01 33.13
CA ASP A 594 8.47 43.19 33.12
C ASP A 594 8.72 41.79 33.67
N ALA A 595 9.95 41.27 33.54
CA ALA A 595 10.32 39.96 34.07
C ALA A 595 10.29 39.94 35.61
N GLN A 596 10.60 41.07 36.26
CA GLN A 596 10.51 41.21 37.72
C GLN A 596 9.05 41.27 38.18
N VAL A 597 8.17 41.87 37.37
CA VAL A 597 6.75 42.00 37.67
C VAL A 597 6.01 40.68 37.50
N ASP A 598 6.33 39.91 36.45
CA ASP A 598 5.59 38.68 36.16
C ASP A 598 6.26 37.42 36.72
N GLY A 599 7.57 37.45 36.99
CA GLY A 599 8.33 36.28 37.41
C GLY A 599 7.96 35.77 38.81
N PHE A 600 8.25 34.49 39.05
CA PHE A 600 8.17 33.88 40.36
C PHE A 600 9.33 34.34 41.25
N ILE A 601 9.01 34.83 42.45
CA ILE A 601 9.99 35.20 43.47
C ILE A 601 9.64 34.46 44.77
N PRO A 602 10.46 33.49 45.21
CA PRO A 602 10.17 32.68 46.40
C PRO A 602 9.87 33.54 47.63
N GLY A 603 8.78 33.20 48.34
CA GLY A 603 8.36 33.90 49.56
C GLY A 603 7.83 35.32 49.35
N ARG A 604 7.79 35.82 48.11
CA ARG A 604 7.38 37.20 47.80
C ARG A 604 6.28 37.29 46.75
N GLN A 605 6.34 36.51 45.68
CA GLN A 605 5.46 36.65 44.53
C GLN A 605 5.28 35.33 43.77
N ALA A 606 4.03 34.99 43.46
CA ALA A 606 3.71 33.93 42.50
C ALA A 606 3.89 34.44 41.06
N ALA A 607 4.33 33.59 40.14
CA ALA A 607 4.42 33.99 38.73
C ALA A 607 3.05 34.37 38.16
N ASN A 608 2.99 35.48 37.41
CA ASN A 608 1.83 35.83 36.59
C ASN A 608 1.86 35.07 35.26
N LYS A 609 1.47 33.79 35.33
CA LYS A 609 1.56 32.83 34.22
C LYS A 609 0.83 33.31 32.95
N GLN A 610 -0.31 33.98 33.10
CA GLN A 610 -1.09 34.50 31.98
C GLN A 610 -0.38 35.66 31.30
N ASN A 611 0.17 36.61 32.05
CA ASN A 611 1.00 37.68 31.48
C ASN A 611 2.23 37.11 30.77
N ILE A 612 2.89 36.12 31.38
CA ILE A 612 4.07 35.48 30.77
C ILE A 612 3.72 34.88 29.42
N ALA A 613 2.66 34.07 29.33
CA ALA A 613 2.27 33.45 28.07
C ALA A 613 1.80 34.48 27.03
N ASN A 614 1.02 35.49 27.44
CA ASN A 614 0.58 36.56 26.55
C ASN A 614 1.75 37.36 25.98
N ARG A 615 2.75 37.68 26.81
CA ARG A 615 3.95 38.42 26.41
C ARG A 615 4.92 37.56 25.59
N ALA A 616 4.98 36.25 25.86
CA ALA A 616 5.83 35.32 25.11
C ALA A 616 5.28 34.99 23.71
N TYR A 617 3.95 34.92 23.55
CA TYR A 617 3.30 34.36 22.36
C TYR A 617 2.32 35.31 21.64
N GLY A 618 1.97 36.47 22.21
CA GLY A 618 1.09 37.43 21.56
C GLY A 618 1.67 37.96 20.25
N GLY A 619 0.82 38.15 19.24
CA GLY A 619 1.19 38.64 17.91
C GLY A 619 2.00 37.64 17.05
N ARG A 620 1.98 36.35 17.39
CA ARG A 620 2.76 35.29 16.72
C ARG A 620 1.87 34.16 16.24
N GLU A 621 2.17 33.61 15.06
CA GLU A 621 1.60 32.34 14.57
C GLU A 621 0.06 32.27 14.68
N GLY A 622 -0.60 33.37 14.30
CA GLY A 622 -2.05 33.51 14.31
C GLY A 622 -2.66 33.99 15.62
N ASN A 623 -1.89 34.10 16.71
CA ASN A 623 -2.33 34.79 17.91
C ASN A 623 -2.50 36.28 17.62
N ASP A 624 -3.60 36.87 18.11
CA ASP A 624 -3.78 38.32 18.13
C ASP A 624 -2.78 38.97 19.12
N ASP A 625 -2.82 40.30 19.29
CA ASP A 625 -1.84 41.03 20.09
C ASP A 625 -1.75 40.56 21.56
N ILE A 626 -0.76 41.05 22.31
CA ILE A 626 -0.52 40.66 23.71
C ILE A 626 -1.77 40.89 24.60
N THR A 627 -2.61 41.87 24.27
CA THR A 627 -3.80 42.23 25.07
C THR A 627 -5.00 41.32 24.81
N SER A 628 -5.03 40.62 23.68
CA SER A 628 -6.09 39.68 23.30
C SER A 628 -6.27 38.49 24.25
N GLY A 629 -5.21 38.12 24.98
CA GLY A 629 -5.18 36.89 25.79
C GLY A 629 -4.87 35.62 24.98
N ASP A 630 -4.63 35.72 23.67
CA ASP A 630 -4.38 34.57 22.80
C ASP A 630 -3.10 33.81 23.18
N GLY A 631 -2.07 34.50 23.67
CA GLY A 631 -0.83 33.84 24.09
C GLY A 631 -1.06 32.85 25.24
N TRP A 632 -1.89 33.21 26.23
CA TRP A 632 -2.32 32.27 27.27
C TRP A 632 -3.32 31.25 26.75
N ARG A 633 -4.28 31.66 25.92
CA ARG A 633 -5.33 30.78 25.39
C ARG A 633 -4.74 29.63 24.58
N TYR A 634 -3.75 29.89 23.73
CA TYR A 634 -3.08 28.92 22.85
C TYR A 634 -1.64 28.59 23.27
N ARG A 635 -1.36 28.57 24.58
CA ARG A 635 -0.11 28.06 25.16
C ARG A 635 0.09 26.55 24.92
N GLY A 636 1.28 26.03 25.19
CA GLY A 636 1.60 24.62 25.01
C GLY A 636 0.67 23.67 25.79
N ARG A 637 0.06 22.72 25.07
CA ARG A 637 -0.76 21.62 25.63
C ARG A 637 -0.53 20.29 24.90
N GLY A 638 -0.87 19.20 25.59
CA GLY A 638 -0.81 17.84 25.05
C GLY A 638 0.62 17.26 25.05
N MET A 639 0.77 16.07 24.48
CA MET A 639 2.03 15.31 24.57
C MET A 639 3.19 15.85 23.71
N LYS A 640 2.89 16.81 22.83
CA LYS A 640 3.87 17.51 21.98
C LYS A 640 3.86 19.03 22.17
N GLN A 641 3.26 19.52 23.26
CA GLN A 641 3.21 20.95 23.59
C GLN A 641 2.72 21.82 22.42
N LEU A 642 1.57 21.47 21.83
CA LEU A 642 0.99 22.20 20.71
C LEU A 642 0.69 23.64 21.12
N THR A 643 1.29 24.60 20.42
CA THR A 643 1.27 26.04 20.76
C THR A 643 0.85 26.87 19.56
N PHE A 644 0.23 28.03 19.79
CA PHE A 644 -0.26 29.02 18.81
C PHE A 644 -1.57 28.69 18.09
N LYS A 645 -2.41 29.71 17.89
CA LYS A 645 -3.76 29.61 17.29
C LYS A 645 -3.76 28.90 15.93
N ASN A 646 -2.76 29.13 15.08
CA ASN A 646 -2.67 28.46 13.77
C ASN A 646 -2.52 26.94 13.90
N ASN A 647 -1.74 26.46 14.86
CA ASN A 647 -1.53 25.05 15.09
C ASN A 647 -2.77 24.38 15.69
N TYR A 648 -3.47 25.05 16.60
CA TYR A 648 -4.78 24.58 17.10
C TYR A 648 -5.80 24.46 15.97
N ARG A 649 -5.87 25.45 15.07
CA ARG A 649 -6.73 25.42 13.88
C ARG A 649 -6.35 24.30 12.92
N SER A 650 -5.05 24.11 12.69
CA SER A 650 -4.55 23.03 11.82
C SER A 650 -4.88 21.66 12.40
N PHE A 651 -4.75 21.49 13.72
CA PHE A 651 -5.14 20.26 14.41
C PHE A 651 -6.66 20.01 14.33
N THR A 652 -7.51 21.03 14.48
CA THR A 652 -8.98 20.89 14.25
C THR A 652 -9.29 20.26 12.89
N ASN A 653 -8.67 20.76 11.82
CA ASN A 653 -8.89 20.24 10.46
C ASN A 653 -8.33 18.83 10.28
N TYR A 654 -7.15 18.55 10.85
CA TYR A 654 -6.53 17.23 10.79
C TYR A 654 -7.37 16.19 11.55
N HIS A 655 -7.87 16.55 12.73
CA HIS A 655 -8.70 15.68 13.57
C HIS A 655 -9.98 15.25 12.84
N GLU A 656 -10.68 16.20 12.21
CA GLU A 656 -11.88 15.91 11.39
C GLU A 656 -11.56 14.93 10.25
N ARG A 657 -10.42 15.12 9.58
CA ARG A 657 -10.00 14.24 8.47
C ARG A 657 -9.64 12.82 8.92
N VAL A 658 -8.94 12.67 10.05
CA VAL A 658 -8.36 11.38 10.48
C VAL A 658 -9.28 10.57 11.39
N TRP A 659 -10.11 11.24 12.20
CA TRP A 659 -11.06 10.60 13.10
C TRP A 659 -12.52 10.72 12.64
N GLY A 660 -12.84 11.56 11.65
CA GLY A 660 -14.23 11.76 11.21
C GLY A 660 -15.07 12.56 12.21
N GLU A 661 -14.42 13.17 13.21
CA GLU A 661 -15.04 13.89 14.32
C GLU A 661 -14.59 15.35 14.28
N ARG A 662 -15.54 16.28 14.17
CA ARG A 662 -15.23 17.71 14.19
C ARG A 662 -15.26 18.26 15.61
N ILE A 663 -14.07 18.44 16.19
CA ILE A 663 -13.86 19.08 17.49
C ILE A 663 -13.07 20.36 17.26
N ASP A 664 -13.62 21.51 17.69
CA ASP A 664 -12.98 22.80 17.51
C ASP A 664 -12.07 23.16 18.70
N PHE A 665 -10.78 22.89 18.53
CA PHE A 665 -9.74 23.21 19.51
C PHE A 665 -9.40 24.71 19.57
N VAL A 666 -9.80 25.53 18.60
CA VAL A 666 -9.63 26.99 18.69
C VAL A 666 -10.63 27.56 19.69
N THR A 667 -11.89 27.12 19.58
CA THR A 667 -12.95 27.50 20.51
C THR A 667 -12.68 26.90 21.89
N ASN A 668 -12.32 25.62 21.97
CA ASN A 668 -12.12 24.85 23.20
C ASN A 668 -10.69 24.29 23.34
N PRO A 669 -9.67 25.16 23.57
CA PRO A 669 -8.27 24.74 23.59
C PRO A 669 -7.90 23.82 24.75
N ASP A 670 -8.69 23.81 25.83
CA ASP A 670 -8.44 22.96 26.99
C ASP A 670 -8.72 21.47 26.73
N PHE A 671 -9.44 21.11 25.66
CA PHE A 671 -9.55 19.70 25.27
C PHE A 671 -8.20 19.03 25.03
N LEU A 672 -7.15 19.77 24.66
CA LEU A 672 -5.80 19.22 24.50
C LEU A 672 -5.14 18.76 25.81
N VAL A 673 -5.73 19.01 26.99
CA VAL A 673 -5.28 18.41 28.25
C VAL A 673 -5.98 17.10 28.56
N GLU A 674 -7.07 16.77 27.86
CA GLU A 674 -7.72 15.47 27.98
C GLU A 674 -6.87 14.43 27.25
N THR A 675 -6.67 13.27 27.87
CA THR A 675 -5.75 12.22 27.41
C THR A 675 -5.97 11.81 25.96
N VAL A 676 -7.24 11.69 25.54
CA VAL A 676 -7.64 11.36 24.16
C VAL A 676 -7.02 12.36 23.18
N TYR A 677 -7.33 13.65 23.33
CA TYR A 677 -6.87 14.67 22.39
C TYR A 677 -5.38 15.03 22.56
N ALA A 678 -4.82 14.83 23.74
CA ALA A 678 -3.38 14.93 23.98
C ALA A 678 -2.59 13.87 23.18
N ALA A 679 -3.10 12.64 23.10
CA ALA A 679 -2.52 11.58 22.27
C ALA A 679 -2.72 11.89 20.78
N ARG A 680 -3.94 12.23 20.36
CA ARG A 680 -4.26 12.56 18.96
C ARG A 680 -3.45 13.74 18.42
N SER A 681 -3.19 14.76 19.24
CA SER A 681 -2.35 15.90 18.84
C SER A 681 -0.88 15.55 18.65
N ALA A 682 -0.36 14.54 19.37
CA ALA A 682 0.99 14.03 19.13
C ALA A 682 1.10 13.27 17.82
N LEU A 683 0.10 12.45 17.48
CA LEU A 683 0.03 11.78 16.18
C LEU A 683 -0.04 12.80 15.04
N TYR A 684 -0.88 13.82 15.18
CA TYR A 684 -0.95 14.95 14.25
C TYR A 684 0.41 15.61 14.05
N PHE A 685 1.10 15.99 15.13
CA PHE A 685 2.39 16.66 15.01
C PHE A 685 3.41 15.80 14.29
N TRP A 686 3.45 14.50 14.58
CA TRP A 686 4.35 13.54 13.95
C TRP A 686 4.10 13.41 12.44
N ASP A 687 2.84 13.23 12.06
CA ASP A 687 2.44 13.01 10.67
C ASP A 687 2.55 14.30 9.83
N GLN A 688 2.03 15.41 10.35
CA GLN A 688 2.03 16.72 9.67
C GLN A 688 3.44 17.23 9.36
N ASN A 689 4.41 16.93 10.25
CA ASN A 689 5.80 17.32 10.07
C ASN A 689 6.64 16.25 9.33
N ASN A 690 6.01 15.18 8.83
CA ASN A 690 6.66 14.09 8.10
C ASN A 690 7.85 13.48 8.86
N LEU A 691 7.74 13.35 10.18
CA LEU A 691 8.84 12.86 11.03
C LEU A 691 9.14 11.37 10.79
N TYR A 692 8.14 10.61 10.35
CA TYR A 692 8.29 9.20 9.99
C TYR A 692 9.30 8.96 8.87
N SER A 693 9.33 9.79 7.83
CA SER A 693 10.29 9.65 6.73
C SER A 693 11.74 9.81 7.18
N ARG A 694 11.98 10.61 8.24
CA ARG A 694 13.30 10.73 8.86
C ARG A 694 13.63 9.47 9.64
N ALA A 695 12.68 8.99 10.45
CA ALA A 695 12.84 7.77 11.25
C ALA A 695 13.06 6.50 10.40
N ASP A 696 12.62 6.49 9.15
CA ASP A 696 12.90 5.39 8.20
C ASP A 696 14.38 5.20 7.90
N ASN A 697 15.20 6.22 8.14
CA ASN A 697 16.67 6.13 8.00
C ASN A 697 17.36 5.46 9.20
N GLY A 698 16.58 4.87 10.13
CA GLY A 698 17.08 4.08 11.26
C GLY A 698 17.14 4.85 12.59
N VAL A 699 17.94 4.34 13.53
CA VAL A 699 17.96 4.78 14.94
C VAL A 699 19.25 5.48 15.35
N SER A 700 20.07 5.90 14.38
CA SER A 700 21.34 6.58 14.65
C SER A 700 21.14 7.95 15.30
N ARG A 701 22.19 8.47 15.96
CA ARG A 701 22.18 9.81 16.56
C ARG A 701 21.81 10.89 15.55
N THR A 702 22.40 10.84 14.35
CA THR A 702 22.12 11.78 13.27
C THR A 702 20.64 11.82 12.90
N VAL A 703 19.97 10.66 12.87
CA VAL A 703 18.54 10.58 12.59
C VAL A 703 17.72 11.16 13.74
N SER A 704 18.03 10.79 14.99
CA SER A 704 17.39 11.33 16.19
C SER A 704 17.50 12.86 16.27
N ASP A 705 18.67 13.41 15.97
CA ASP A 705 18.92 14.86 15.95
C ASP A 705 18.14 15.55 14.81
N SER A 706 17.99 14.87 13.66
CA SER A 706 17.19 15.38 12.55
C SER A 706 15.71 15.52 12.89
N ILE A 707 15.17 14.61 13.70
CA ILE A 707 13.79 14.65 14.19
C ILE A 707 13.66 15.71 15.29
N THR A 708 14.59 15.72 16.25
CA THR A 708 14.63 16.70 17.34
C THR A 708 14.64 18.13 16.82
N ARG A 709 15.37 18.41 15.74
CA ARG A 709 15.43 19.74 15.12
C ARG A 709 14.06 20.27 14.66
N ILE A 710 13.14 19.39 14.30
CA ILE A 710 11.78 19.77 13.91
C ILE A 710 10.87 19.88 15.13
N VAL A 711 11.04 18.98 16.10
CA VAL A 711 10.29 19.02 17.36
C VAL A 711 10.61 20.30 18.13
N ASN A 712 11.89 20.63 18.28
CA ASN A 712 12.36 21.86 18.90
C ASN A 712 13.81 22.19 18.47
N LEU A 713 13.95 23.14 17.55
CA LEU A 713 15.25 23.55 16.97
C LEU A 713 16.23 24.13 18.01
N TYR A 714 15.74 24.81 19.04
CA TYR A 714 16.57 25.48 20.05
C TYR A 714 16.68 24.67 21.35
N ASP A 715 16.41 23.37 21.27
CA ASP A 715 16.47 22.48 22.41
C ASP A 715 17.91 22.17 22.84
N ASN A 716 18.16 22.10 24.14
CA ASN A 716 19.43 21.62 24.68
C ASN A 716 19.38 20.11 25.02
N HIS A 717 18.24 19.45 24.79
CA HIS A 717 17.98 18.05 25.17
C HIS A 717 18.13 17.03 24.01
N TYR A 718 18.95 17.34 23.00
CA TYR A 718 19.25 16.41 21.90
C TYR A 718 19.80 15.07 22.41
N GLU A 719 20.70 15.13 23.40
CA GLU A 719 21.29 13.94 24.01
C GLU A 719 20.25 13.14 24.80
N ASP A 720 19.42 13.79 25.60
CA ASP A 720 18.38 13.12 26.39
C ASP A 720 17.39 12.37 25.49
N ARG A 721 16.95 12.98 24.38
CA ARG A 721 16.04 12.34 23.40
C ARG A 721 16.68 11.10 22.78
N HIS A 722 17.96 11.17 22.44
CA HIS A 722 18.67 10.02 21.91
C HIS A 722 18.88 8.93 22.98
N ASN A 723 19.20 9.30 24.21
CA ASN A 723 19.35 8.35 25.32
C ASN A 723 18.03 7.64 25.63
N ASN A 724 16.90 8.36 25.58
CA ASN A 724 15.57 7.76 25.70
C ASN A 724 15.31 6.73 24.59
N LEU A 725 15.64 7.08 23.34
CA LEU A 725 15.53 6.18 22.20
C LEU A 725 16.33 4.89 22.41
N ILE A 726 17.61 5.02 22.79
CA ILE A 726 18.50 3.87 23.01
C ILE A 726 18.02 3.02 24.19
N ARG A 727 17.61 3.64 25.31
CA ARG A 727 17.04 2.93 26.46
C ARG A 727 15.86 2.07 26.05
N PHE A 728 14.88 2.67 25.36
CA PHE A 728 13.67 1.96 24.95
C PHE A 728 14.00 0.78 24.03
N LEU A 729 14.92 0.97 23.07
CA LEU A 729 15.37 -0.09 22.17
C LEU A 729 16.09 -1.23 22.91
N GLN A 730 16.97 -0.92 23.86
CA GLN A 730 17.71 -1.92 24.64
C GLN A 730 16.79 -2.75 25.54
N GLU A 731 15.77 -2.11 26.10
CA GLU A 731 14.75 -2.79 26.87
C GLU A 731 13.79 -3.61 25.99
N GLY A 732 13.73 -3.34 24.68
CA GLY A 732 12.81 -4.04 23.78
C GLY A 732 11.34 -3.76 24.12
N ILE A 733 11.02 -2.52 24.53
CA ILE A 733 9.67 -2.15 25.03
C ILE A 733 8.57 -2.51 24.03
N PHE A 734 8.84 -2.35 22.73
CA PHE A 734 7.88 -2.59 21.66
C PHE A 734 8.27 -3.75 20.75
N ASP A 735 9.20 -4.60 21.16
CA ASP A 735 9.69 -5.70 20.30
C ASP A 735 8.63 -6.77 20.08
N GLU A 736 7.64 -6.91 20.97
CA GLU A 736 6.49 -7.80 20.74
C GLU A 736 5.53 -7.26 19.66
N ILE A 737 5.67 -6.00 19.25
CA ILE A 737 4.85 -5.40 18.20
C ILE A 737 5.32 -5.82 16.79
N PHE A 738 6.62 -6.08 16.63
CA PHE A 738 7.29 -6.27 15.34
C PHE A 738 8.03 -7.61 15.30
#